data_AF-F4FY16-F1
#
_entry.id   AF-F4FY16-F1
#
_cell.length_a   1.000
_cell.length_b   1.000
_cell.length_c   1.000
_cell.angle_alpha   90.00
_cell.angle_beta   90.00
_cell.angle_gamma   90.00
#
_symmetry.space_group_name_H-M   'P 1'
#
loop_
_entity.id
_entity.type
_entity.pdbx_description
1 polymer ?
#
loop_
_entity_poly.entity_id
_entity_poly.type
_entity_poly.pdbx_seq_one_letter_code
_entity_poly.pdbx_strand_id
1 'polypeptide(L)'
;MLLYIEDNYPVHYDFLKYKSITLINLKRVQIEIKLIIMYKSPRFKFSRALSRTTGIIIAIIIIIAAIAGILLITSSSHKTTIAQAISIAPTSFAVGQGSPITFTIYNVIPNSNIVLYLGNGEALNQTATSNVVELSYTYSQPGTYLVYAEEYVNGKQVENTSNALLEVQVLGLLNSSATQYLSIPVVSFDTAKNPTAPIVQAGTPVFFYGGYLQPPSGQNMTILKYVWDFGNNQTATVNANSTTFDPVINPVNVTYAKPGLYTVTLTLVTQNVSSGQTYQYQTYQTVAVAGQGVSYSLKLFNGTVPNPGVITVAENVPGGPYSFDPQIDYESVGFEVVSNIFMTLLLYNGSSTTTFIPYAASEIPTVQNGGIQDNYTVYVFHIRTGLHFSNGDNLTAYDVWYSVIRALLFVGGSPGTPDWILAQYLVPGATIGVPIVTSSNMNQTYQEIMNAVTYDNQTNTVTFHLVKPTTPQLFFTALADPLGSGIVDAKWLEQIGAGITFTPQGFLQYEQYANEGNYNTQVQNDPVASGPYMIKTYVPGQYVVLNPNPYYKGVPGVPAPNDTVIINWVKDPQTAYELFSSGKADIVTGLPTSYFPSLKQLEAQNQANIYQFNTLSEFFFIFNLNISNTSLKTLGTQYHVPSNYFANLYVREAFAYAFNYTNYIDNIVGNNKYGFQFASPYAGVIIPGLPYYVPPSELENVPTFNLSYAKQLLIKSGMYNVSINIPIIVSSGDTVDYAAAQMWAQALSQIDPNIQAQPLYLPFSQIIGLEVPGQNPMPLYYLGWIADYPYPSDFVNAMYLENGTYPAPDGWSVQYLKSLGHTNQAQLYQQLNNYIEEADSTPNATQAAYYYKQAEQIAINLYMYVYTQQPNEFWVVKPYMTGYQGHITYEENPMIGGAGDSLYFWWVKG
;
A
#
# COMPACT_ATOMS: atom_id res chain seq x y z
N MET A 1 -35.39 43.82 7.39
CA MET A 1 -36.60 43.40 8.15
C MET A 1 -36.11 42.35 9.13
N LEU A 2 -35.40 42.77 10.20
CA LEU A 2 -35.88 42.93 11.61
C LEU A 2 -36.50 41.61 12.12
N LEU A 3 -36.00 40.88 13.14
CA LEU A 3 -35.45 41.28 14.45
C LEU A 3 -34.67 40.08 15.10
N TYR A 4 -33.40 40.25 15.54
CA TYR A 4 -32.89 40.42 16.94
C TYR A 4 -32.48 39.09 17.63
N ILE A 5 -31.31 38.84 18.28
CA ILE A 5 -30.24 39.59 19.04
C ILE A 5 -28.95 38.69 19.01
N GLU A 6 -27.76 39.07 18.52
CA GLU A 6 -26.62 39.87 19.09
C GLU A 6 -26.07 39.37 20.45
N ASP A 7 -24.77 39.19 20.74
CA ASP A 7 -23.60 39.97 20.31
C ASP A 7 -22.24 39.23 20.47
N ASN A 8 -21.29 39.68 19.65
CA ASN A 8 -19.87 39.35 19.59
C ASN A 8 -19.02 40.22 20.53
N TYR A 9 -17.76 39.84 20.80
CA TYR A 9 -16.51 40.51 20.30
C TYR A 9 -15.23 40.17 21.11
N PRO A 10 -14.00 40.38 20.55
CA PRO A 10 -12.81 39.52 20.69
C PRO A 10 -11.63 40.31 21.32
N VAL A 11 -10.41 39.75 21.41
CA VAL A 11 -9.11 40.48 21.29
C VAL A 11 -7.95 39.46 21.14
N HIS A 12 -7.11 39.63 20.12
CA HIS A 12 -5.76 39.05 19.92
C HIS A 12 -4.71 39.72 20.83
N TYR A 13 -3.62 39.02 21.26
CA TYR A 13 -2.24 39.56 21.24
C TYR A 13 -1.15 38.51 21.56
N ASP A 14 0.04 38.78 21.00
CA ASP A 14 1.25 37.99 20.78
C ASP A 14 2.17 37.62 21.98
N PHE A 15 2.82 36.46 21.80
CA PHE A 15 4.23 36.09 21.99
C PHE A 15 5.28 37.06 22.62
N LEU A 16 6.06 36.60 23.63
CA LEU A 16 7.52 36.33 23.57
C LEU A 16 8.24 36.20 24.95
N LYS A 17 9.17 35.23 24.98
CA LYS A 17 10.48 35.17 25.68
C LYS A 17 10.56 35.13 27.22
N TYR A 18 11.08 34.02 27.74
CA TYR A 18 12.04 34.05 28.86
C TYR A 18 13.21 33.07 28.65
N LYS A 19 14.41 33.61 28.92
CA LYS A 19 15.74 32.97 28.95
C LYS A 19 15.98 32.25 30.29
N SER A 20 16.55 31.05 30.20
CA SER A 20 17.67 30.44 30.96
C SER A 20 17.98 30.89 32.39
N ILE A 21 18.08 29.94 33.35
CA ILE A 21 19.31 29.51 34.07
C ILE A 21 18.99 28.50 35.21
N THR A 22 19.63 27.33 35.09
CA THR A 22 20.18 26.31 36.02
C THR A 22 20.00 26.38 37.56
N LEU A 23 19.64 25.24 38.20
CA LEU A 23 20.40 24.45 39.23
C LEU A 23 19.51 23.63 40.22
N ILE A 24 19.46 22.31 40.00
CA ILE A 24 19.75 21.15 40.87
C ILE A 24 19.46 21.17 42.42
N ASN A 25 18.74 20.10 42.83
CA ASN A 25 18.78 19.27 44.07
C ASN A 25 17.88 19.49 45.31
N LEU A 26 16.95 18.53 45.47
CA LEU A 26 16.66 17.63 46.61
C LEU A 26 16.38 18.22 48.01
N LYS A 27 15.15 18.03 48.52
CA LYS A 27 14.87 17.29 49.79
C LYS A 27 13.39 16.97 50.03
N ARG A 28 13.20 15.75 50.55
CA ARG A 28 12.01 14.97 50.97
C ARG A 28 10.86 15.70 51.69
N VAL A 29 9.63 15.24 51.41
CA VAL A 29 8.42 15.41 52.25
C VAL A 29 7.93 14.02 52.69
N GLN A 30 7.65 13.85 53.99
CA GLN A 30 7.00 12.68 54.59
C GLN A 30 5.53 12.99 54.90
N ILE A 31 4.70 11.96 54.78
CA ILE A 31 3.23 11.94 54.77
C ILE A 31 2.68 11.77 56.20
N GLU A 32 1.68 12.57 56.59
CA GLU A 32 0.80 12.34 57.75
C GLU A 32 -0.55 11.74 57.33
N ILE A 33 -0.99 10.69 58.03
CA ILE A 33 -2.29 10.04 57.88
C ILE A 33 -3.25 10.57 58.95
N LYS A 34 -4.42 11.09 58.52
CA LYS A 34 -5.58 11.40 59.37
C LYS A 34 -6.50 10.18 59.48
N LEU A 35 -6.93 9.84 60.70
CA LEU A 35 -8.13 9.03 60.94
C LEU A 35 -9.00 9.67 62.02
N ILE A 36 -10.30 9.65 61.75
CA ILE A 36 -11.39 10.46 62.31
C ILE A 36 -11.91 9.89 63.64
N ILE A 37 -12.27 10.75 64.59
CA ILE A 37 -13.20 10.41 65.68
C ILE A 37 -14.30 11.48 65.77
N MET A 38 -15.56 11.04 65.66
CA MET A 38 -16.76 11.80 66.01
C MET A 38 -17.30 11.32 67.37
N TYR A 39 -17.73 12.28 68.19
CA TYR A 39 -18.28 12.18 69.54
C TYR A 39 -19.63 11.44 69.64
N LYS A 40 -19.87 10.68 70.74
CA LYS A 40 -20.84 11.03 71.83
C LYS A 40 -20.98 9.94 72.93
N SER A 41 -20.53 10.32 74.15
CA SER A 41 -21.05 10.06 75.53
C SER A 41 -21.31 8.63 76.09
N PRO A 42 -21.37 8.43 77.45
CA PRO A 42 -20.94 9.28 78.57
C PRO A 42 -20.11 8.60 79.71
N ARG A 43 -19.26 9.43 80.34
CA ARG A 43 -18.82 9.52 81.75
C ARG A 43 -18.93 8.31 82.70
N PHE A 44 -17.80 7.92 83.28
CA PHE A 44 -17.69 7.63 84.73
C PHE A 44 -16.32 8.07 85.30
N LYS A 45 -16.36 8.74 86.46
CA LYS A 45 -15.21 9.25 87.22
C LYS A 45 -14.62 8.14 88.09
N PHE A 46 -13.30 8.12 88.29
CA PHE A 46 -12.71 7.72 89.58
C PHE A 46 -11.48 8.55 89.93
N SER A 47 -11.38 8.87 91.22
CA SER A 47 -10.40 9.74 91.85
C SER A 47 -9.35 8.94 92.64
N ARG A 48 -8.13 9.47 92.60
CA ARG A 48 -7.07 9.53 93.63
C ARG A 48 -6.48 8.25 94.25
N ALA A 49 -5.16 8.38 94.43
CA ALA A 49 -4.25 7.72 95.37
C ALA A 49 -3.55 6.45 94.88
N LEU A 50 -2.39 6.64 94.25
CA LEU A 50 -1.32 5.63 94.19
C LEU A 50 -0.07 6.20 94.86
N SER A 51 0.48 5.44 95.82
CA SER A 51 1.65 5.82 96.60
C SER A 51 2.93 5.81 95.75
N ARG A 52 3.95 6.57 96.17
CA ARG A 52 5.26 6.69 95.49
C ARG A 52 5.90 5.33 95.14
N THR A 53 5.59 4.27 95.90
CA THR A 53 6.11 2.92 95.66
C THR A 53 5.43 2.23 94.46
N THR A 54 4.14 2.50 94.20
CA THR A 54 3.46 1.95 93.02
C THR A 54 3.80 2.73 91.75
N GLY A 55 4.13 4.02 91.85
CA GLY A 55 4.65 4.81 90.73
C GLY A 55 5.99 4.30 90.20
N ILE A 56 6.88 3.80 91.07
CA ILE A 56 8.17 3.23 90.66
C ILE A 56 7.98 1.86 90.00
N ILE A 57 7.07 1.02 90.51
CA ILE A 57 6.76 -0.28 89.90
C ILE A 57 6.08 -0.08 88.53
N ILE A 58 5.16 0.88 88.41
CA ILE A 58 4.54 1.25 87.13
C ILE A 58 5.58 1.83 86.18
N ALA A 59 6.52 2.66 86.64
CA ALA A 59 7.60 3.18 85.80
C ALA A 59 8.55 2.07 85.31
N ILE A 60 8.89 1.09 86.15
CA ILE A 60 9.71 -0.07 85.76
C ILE A 60 8.94 -0.97 84.80
N ILE A 61 7.65 -1.20 85.00
CA ILE A 61 6.79 -1.96 84.07
C ILE A 61 6.64 -1.21 82.74
N ILE A 62 6.51 0.11 82.74
CA ILE A 62 6.46 0.94 81.52
C ILE A 62 7.82 0.93 80.82
N ILE A 63 8.94 0.95 81.53
CA ILE A 63 10.28 0.87 80.93
C ILE A 63 10.54 -0.54 80.38
N ILE A 64 10.13 -1.61 81.07
CA ILE A 64 10.23 -2.98 80.56
C ILE A 64 9.27 -3.20 79.38
N ALA A 65 8.06 -2.62 79.40
CA ALA A 65 7.13 -2.64 78.27
C ALA A 65 7.59 -1.76 77.11
N ALA A 66 8.31 -0.66 77.37
CA ALA A 66 8.93 0.17 76.34
C ALA A 66 10.17 -0.51 75.75
N ILE A 67 10.97 -1.22 76.56
CA ILE A 67 12.12 -2.01 76.09
C ILE A 67 11.63 -3.26 75.35
N ALA A 68 10.59 -3.94 75.82
CA ALA A 68 9.94 -5.05 75.12
C ALA A 68 9.22 -4.56 73.86
N GLY A 69 8.62 -3.36 73.89
CA GLY A 69 8.04 -2.69 72.73
C GLY A 69 9.12 -2.29 71.71
N ILE A 70 10.27 -1.79 72.14
CA ILE A 70 11.42 -1.50 71.28
C ILE A 70 12.02 -2.80 70.74
N LEU A 71 12.13 -3.87 71.54
CA LEU A 71 12.62 -5.19 71.11
C LEU A 71 11.63 -5.91 70.16
N LEU A 72 10.32 -5.72 70.33
CA LEU A 72 9.27 -6.19 69.40
C LEU A 72 9.23 -5.34 68.12
N ILE A 73 9.54 -4.04 68.19
CA ILE A 73 9.68 -3.17 67.02
C ILE A 73 11.01 -3.42 66.29
N THR A 74 12.05 -3.95 66.95
CA THR A 74 13.31 -4.35 66.31
C THR A 74 13.42 -5.84 65.97
N SER A 75 12.36 -6.63 66.15
CA SER A 75 12.31 -8.06 65.77
C SER A 75 11.08 -8.38 64.92
N SER A 76 10.84 -7.60 63.87
CA SER A 76 10.13 -8.03 62.65
C SER A 76 9.98 -6.84 61.70
N SER A 77 11.10 -6.29 61.23
CA SER A 77 11.10 -5.74 59.87
C SER A 77 11.17 -6.90 58.90
N HIS A 78 10.10 -7.70 58.83
CA HIS A 78 9.76 -8.23 57.52
C HIS A 78 9.50 -6.99 56.68
N LYS A 79 10.53 -6.55 55.94
CA LYS A 79 10.30 -5.79 54.72
C LYS A 79 9.34 -6.68 53.94
N THR A 80 8.05 -6.38 54.02
CA THR A 80 7.11 -6.80 53.01
C THR A 80 7.63 -6.09 51.78
N THR A 81 8.48 -6.78 51.02
CA THR A 81 8.84 -6.36 49.68
C THR A 81 7.49 -6.31 48.98
N ILE A 82 6.94 -5.10 48.82
CA ILE A 82 5.80 -4.91 47.95
C ILE A 82 6.32 -5.39 46.61
N ALA A 83 5.80 -6.53 46.14
CA ALA A 83 6.18 -7.06 44.84
C ALA A 83 5.86 -5.96 43.83
N GLN A 84 6.90 -5.46 43.19
CA GLN A 84 6.77 -4.44 42.16
C GLN A 84 6.47 -5.21 40.88
N ALA A 85 5.39 -4.84 40.18
CA ALA A 85 5.04 -5.50 38.93
C ALA A 85 6.23 -5.42 37.96
N ILE A 86 6.69 -6.60 37.52
CA ILE A 86 7.73 -6.72 36.50
C ILE A 86 7.13 -6.34 35.14
N SER A 87 7.96 -5.85 34.23
CA SER A 87 7.54 -5.56 32.86
C SER A 87 8.57 -6.07 31.87
N ILE A 88 8.11 -6.40 30.66
CA ILE A 88 8.95 -6.94 29.58
C ILE A 88 8.85 -6.03 28.35
N ALA A 89 9.98 -5.81 27.67
CA ALA A 89 10.05 -5.13 26.38
C ALA A 89 11.02 -5.86 25.44
N PRO A 90 10.65 -6.09 24.17
CA PRO A 90 11.58 -6.62 23.18
C PRO A 90 12.37 -5.49 22.51
N THR A 91 13.48 -5.82 21.87
CA THR A 91 14.20 -4.89 20.98
C THR A 91 13.42 -4.54 19.71
N SER A 92 12.52 -5.43 19.28
CA SER A 92 11.58 -5.23 18.16
C SER A 92 10.38 -6.17 18.30
N PHE A 93 9.21 -5.78 17.79
CA PHE A 93 8.06 -6.66 17.69
C PHE A 93 8.07 -7.54 16.45
N ALA A 94 8.94 -7.24 15.48
CA ALA A 94 9.14 -8.04 14.28
C ALA A 94 10.62 -8.25 13.97
N VAL A 95 11.01 -9.49 13.63
CA VAL A 95 12.38 -9.85 13.25
C VAL A 95 12.37 -10.90 12.14
N GLY A 96 13.43 -10.98 11.33
CA GLY A 96 13.60 -12.09 10.39
C GLY A 96 13.98 -13.38 11.12
N GLN A 97 13.52 -14.53 10.63
CA GLN A 97 13.95 -15.86 11.09
C GLN A 97 15.48 -15.95 11.13
N GLY A 98 16.04 -16.51 12.21
CA GLY A 98 17.49 -16.58 12.41
C GLY A 98 18.14 -15.30 12.92
N SER A 99 17.40 -14.19 13.06
CA SER A 99 17.90 -12.96 13.69
C SER A 99 17.72 -13.01 15.22
N PRO A 100 18.69 -12.49 16.00
CA PRO A 100 18.54 -12.39 17.45
C PRO A 100 17.54 -11.30 17.84
N ILE A 101 16.75 -11.57 18.87
CA ILE A 101 15.87 -10.62 19.56
C ILE A 101 16.25 -10.61 21.04
N THR A 102 16.35 -9.43 21.64
CA THR A 102 16.63 -9.29 23.07
C THR A 102 15.37 -8.84 23.80
N PHE A 103 15.05 -9.53 24.90
CA PHE A 103 13.98 -9.18 25.82
C PHE A 103 14.57 -8.61 27.09
N THR A 104 14.18 -7.38 27.42
CA THR A 104 14.56 -6.72 28.67
C THR A 104 13.41 -6.83 29.66
N ILE A 105 13.66 -7.45 30.81
CA ILE A 105 12.74 -7.50 31.94
C ILE A 105 13.18 -6.49 33.00
N TYR A 106 12.26 -5.60 33.39
CA TYR A 106 12.48 -4.53 34.36
C TYR A 106 11.85 -4.84 35.71
N ASN A 107 12.32 -4.13 36.73
CA ASN A 107 11.82 -4.16 38.11
C ASN A 107 11.96 -5.53 38.79
N VAL A 108 12.89 -6.36 38.33
CA VAL A 108 13.16 -7.66 38.95
C VAL A 108 13.91 -7.47 40.27
N ILE A 109 13.74 -8.41 41.18
CA ILE A 109 14.42 -8.47 42.48
C ILE A 109 15.83 -9.06 42.25
N PRO A 110 16.91 -8.35 42.62
CA PRO A 110 18.26 -8.91 42.51
C PRO A 110 18.38 -10.27 43.23
N ASN A 111 18.98 -11.24 42.56
CA ASN A 111 19.11 -12.65 42.91
C ASN A 111 17.82 -13.48 42.80
N SER A 112 16.73 -12.95 42.26
CA SER A 112 15.58 -13.76 41.83
C SER A 112 15.95 -14.56 40.57
N ASN A 113 15.19 -15.62 40.31
CA ASN A 113 15.27 -16.39 39.08
C ASN A 113 14.16 -15.92 38.13
N ILE A 114 14.54 -15.54 36.91
CA ILE A 114 13.63 -15.14 35.85
C ILE A 114 13.50 -16.28 34.84
N VAL A 115 12.26 -16.66 34.53
CA VAL A 115 11.93 -17.61 33.47
C VAL A 115 11.19 -16.85 32.37
N LEU A 116 11.75 -16.82 31.17
CA LEU A 116 11.15 -16.21 29.98
C LEU A 116 10.62 -17.30 29.06
N TYR A 117 9.30 -17.38 28.89
CA TYR A 117 8.65 -18.32 27.98
C TYR A 117 8.57 -17.69 26.59
N LEU A 118 9.08 -18.39 25.58
CA LEU A 118 9.28 -17.87 24.22
C LEU A 118 8.12 -18.21 23.27
N GLY A 119 7.09 -18.90 23.75
CA GLY A 119 5.91 -19.26 22.95
C GLY A 119 6.12 -20.35 21.90
N ASN A 120 7.36 -20.81 21.67
CA ASN A 120 7.71 -21.94 20.81
C ASN A 120 7.85 -23.26 21.57
N GLY A 121 7.53 -23.28 22.86
CA GLY A 121 7.73 -24.43 23.77
C GLY A 121 9.05 -24.38 24.55
N GLU A 122 9.93 -23.43 24.24
CA GLU A 122 11.18 -23.22 24.98
C GLU A 122 11.03 -22.09 26.02
N ALA A 123 11.92 -22.10 27.01
CA ALA A 123 12.05 -21.04 27.99
C ALA A 123 13.52 -20.79 28.34
N LEU A 124 13.88 -19.52 28.58
CA LEU A 124 15.19 -19.14 29.10
C LEU A 124 15.11 -18.93 30.60
N ASN A 125 16.15 -19.35 31.33
CA ASN A 125 16.24 -19.20 32.77
C ASN A 125 17.52 -18.43 33.13
N GLN A 126 17.38 -17.34 33.89
CA GLN A 126 18.51 -16.54 34.34
C GLN A 126 18.29 -15.97 35.73
N THR A 127 19.33 -16.04 36.56
CA THR A 127 19.36 -15.34 37.85
C THR A 127 19.63 -13.85 37.63
N ALA A 128 18.74 -13.00 38.14
CA ALA A 128 18.87 -11.56 38.07
C ALA A 128 20.08 -11.07 38.87
N THR A 129 21.04 -10.41 38.22
CA THR A 129 22.19 -9.77 38.88
C THR A 129 21.92 -8.33 39.29
N SER A 130 20.91 -7.71 38.68
CA SER A 130 20.47 -6.34 38.91
C SER A 130 18.93 -6.27 38.91
N ASN A 131 18.37 -5.06 38.93
CA ASN A 131 16.92 -4.85 38.77
C ASN A 131 16.44 -4.89 37.30
N VAL A 132 17.35 -5.19 36.38
CA VAL A 132 17.09 -5.38 34.95
C VAL A 132 17.80 -6.67 34.50
N VAL A 133 17.13 -7.45 33.68
CA VAL A 133 17.67 -8.67 33.05
C VAL A 133 17.44 -8.61 31.55
N GLU A 134 18.47 -8.89 30.78
CA GLU A 134 18.40 -8.97 29.32
C GLU A 134 18.66 -10.42 28.87
N LEU A 135 17.74 -10.94 28.07
CA LEU A 135 17.76 -12.31 27.55
C LEU A 135 17.65 -12.26 26.02
N SER A 136 18.67 -12.75 25.32
CA SER A 136 18.66 -12.83 23.85
C SER A 136 18.27 -14.23 23.38
N TYR A 137 17.47 -14.30 22.32
CA TYR A 137 17.03 -15.54 21.68
C TYR A 137 16.99 -15.41 20.17
N THR A 138 17.12 -16.52 19.44
CA THR A 138 17.02 -16.57 17.98
C THR A 138 15.98 -17.61 17.57
N TYR A 139 14.87 -17.15 16.99
CA TYR A 139 13.83 -18.05 16.49
C TYR A 139 14.29 -18.71 15.18
N SER A 140 14.27 -20.04 15.15
CA SER A 140 14.65 -20.84 13.99
C SER A 140 13.51 -21.11 13.02
N GLN A 141 12.27 -20.76 13.38
CA GLN A 141 11.08 -20.92 12.55
C GLN A 141 10.35 -19.58 12.45
N PRO A 142 9.70 -19.29 11.32
CA PRO A 142 8.84 -18.12 11.22
C PRO A 142 7.51 -18.35 11.94
N GLY A 143 6.79 -17.28 12.21
CA GLY A 143 5.49 -17.36 12.87
C GLY A 143 5.17 -16.18 13.76
N THR A 144 4.15 -16.33 14.58
CA THR A 144 3.81 -15.40 15.65
C THR A 144 3.90 -16.06 17.02
N TYR A 145 4.70 -15.46 17.89
CA TYR A 145 5.02 -15.98 19.21
C TYR A 145 4.41 -15.12 20.31
N LEU A 146 3.84 -15.77 21.34
CA LEU A 146 3.42 -15.09 22.57
C LEU A 146 4.46 -15.30 23.66
N VAL A 147 5.03 -14.21 24.15
CA VAL A 147 6.17 -14.21 25.08
C VAL A 147 5.76 -13.59 26.41
N TYR A 148 6.17 -14.22 27.52
CA TYR A 148 5.99 -13.67 28.87
C TYR A 148 7.07 -14.14 29.84
N ALA A 149 7.24 -13.39 30.92
CA ALA A 149 8.20 -13.70 31.97
C ALA A 149 7.51 -14.03 33.30
N GLU A 150 8.16 -14.87 34.10
CA GLU A 150 7.83 -15.17 35.49
C GLU A 150 9.05 -14.92 36.37
N GLU A 151 8.83 -14.35 37.55
CA GLU A 151 9.85 -14.14 38.55
C GLU A 151 9.66 -15.09 39.74
N TYR A 152 10.73 -15.76 40.14
CA TYR A 152 10.79 -16.70 41.24
C TYR A 152 11.77 -16.25 42.31
N VAL A 153 11.31 -16.22 43.57
CA VAL A 153 12.15 -16.00 44.75
C VAL A 153 12.07 -17.23 45.64
N ASN A 154 13.21 -17.83 45.95
CA ASN A 154 13.30 -19.07 46.73
C ASN A 154 12.40 -20.21 46.18
N GLY A 155 12.31 -20.32 44.85
CA GLY A 155 11.51 -21.34 44.16
C GLY A 155 9.99 -21.10 44.17
N LYS A 156 9.51 -19.96 44.68
CA LYS A 156 8.11 -19.56 44.60
C LYS A 156 7.94 -18.42 43.60
N GLN A 157 6.96 -18.55 42.72
CA GLN A 157 6.58 -17.47 41.81
C GLN A 157 6.06 -16.28 42.62
N VAL A 158 6.61 -15.10 42.38
CA VAL A 158 6.22 -13.85 43.04
C VAL A 158 5.53 -12.88 42.09
N GLU A 159 5.90 -12.87 40.81
CA GLU A 159 5.33 -11.99 39.78
C GLU A 159 5.33 -12.67 38.40
N ASN A 160 4.54 -12.14 37.46
CA ASN A 160 4.56 -12.54 36.06
C ASN A 160 4.01 -11.46 35.12
N THR A 161 4.24 -11.64 33.82
CA THR A 161 3.67 -10.80 32.75
C THR A 161 2.63 -11.54 31.90
N SER A 162 1.98 -12.60 32.40
CA SER A 162 1.05 -13.41 31.59
C SER A 162 -0.19 -12.63 31.15
N ASN A 163 -0.60 -11.62 31.93
CA ASN A 163 -1.67 -10.67 31.58
C ASN A 163 -1.19 -9.51 30.68
N ALA A 164 0.03 -9.59 30.14
CA ALA A 164 0.59 -8.64 29.19
C ALA A 164 1.56 -9.38 28.26
N LEU A 165 1.06 -10.42 27.57
CA LEU A 165 1.82 -11.18 26.59
C LEU A 165 2.34 -10.27 25.48
N LEU A 166 3.63 -10.33 25.21
CA LEU A 166 4.19 -9.74 24.00
C LEU A 166 3.89 -10.64 22.82
N GLU A 167 3.38 -10.05 21.74
CA GLU A 167 3.33 -10.72 20.45
C GLU A 167 4.60 -10.37 19.66
N VAL A 168 5.32 -11.39 19.17
CA VAL A 168 6.51 -11.22 18.35
C VAL A 168 6.29 -11.92 17.02
N GLN A 169 6.43 -11.17 15.93
CA GLN A 169 6.39 -11.70 14.58
C GLN A 169 7.80 -12.08 14.11
N VAL A 170 7.94 -13.30 13.61
CA VAL A 170 9.18 -13.79 13.00
C VAL A 170 8.91 -14.08 11.54
N LEU A 171 9.54 -13.30 10.65
CA LEU A 171 9.31 -13.35 9.22
C LEU A 171 10.11 -14.48 8.55
N GLY A 172 9.46 -15.26 7.69
CA GLY A 172 10.07 -16.40 7.03
C GLY A 172 10.97 -15.99 5.88
N LEU A 173 12.20 -16.48 5.84
CA LEU A 173 13.14 -16.14 4.78
C LEU A 173 13.13 -17.22 3.69
N LEU A 174 12.88 -16.81 2.46
CA LEU A 174 13.08 -17.62 1.25
C LEU A 174 13.91 -16.79 0.26
N ASN A 175 14.93 -17.41 -0.35
CA ASN A 175 15.60 -16.81 -1.50
C ASN A 175 14.83 -17.15 -2.79
N SER A 176 15.15 -16.48 -3.89
CA SER A 176 14.52 -16.70 -5.20
C SER A 176 14.51 -18.18 -5.60
N SER A 177 15.61 -18.91 -5.40
CA SER A 177 15.69 -20.36 -5.66
C SER A 177 14.72 -21.19 -4.81
N ALA A 178 14.48 -20.81 -3.55
CA ALA A 178 13.58 -21.51 -2.64
C ALA A 178 12.10 -21.22 -2.95
N THR A 179 11.76 -20.00 -3.36
CA THR A 179 10.38 -19.62 -3.74
C THR A 179 9.83 -20.44 -4.92
N GLN A 180 10.71 -21.02 -5.74
CA GLN A 180 10.31 -21.96 -6.78
C GLN A 180 9.63 -23.21 -6.21
N TYR A 181 10.03 -23.64 -5.02
CA TYR A 181 9.57 -24.90 -4.43
C TYR A 181 8.68 -24.71 -3.21
N LEU A 182 8.82 -23.60 -2.50
CA LEU A 182 8.23 -23.38 -1.18
C LEU A 182 7.24 -22.22 -1.20
N SER A 183 6.22 -22.34 -0.38
CA SER A 183 5.27 -21.27 -0.04
C SER A 183 5.37 -20.96 1.45
N ILE A 184 5.20 -19.70 1.84
CA ILE A 184 5.17 -19.30 3.25
C ILE A 184 3.74 -19.53 3.79
N PRO A 185 3.54 -20.47 4.75
CA PRO A 185 2.24 -20.63 5.38
C PRO A 185 1.90 -19.44 6.26
N VAL A 186 0.61 -19.15 6.35
CA VAL A 186 0.04 -18.21 7.31
C VAL A 186 -1.04 -18.90 8.14
N VAL A 187 -1.12 -18.49 9.40
CA VAL A 187 -2.13 -18.98 10.36
C VAL A 187 -2.88 -17.77 10.90
N SER A 188 -4.20 -17.82 10.81
CA SER A 188 -5.12 -16.83 11.38
C SER A 188 -6.25 -17.56 12.12
N PHE A 189 -7.15 -16.79 12.74
CA PHE A 189 -8.23 -17.33 13.57
C PHE A 189 -9.58 -16.93 13.01
N ASP A 190 -10.57 -17.81 13.17
CA ASP A 190 -11.98 -17.46 12.95
C ASP A 190 -12.45 -16.59 14.12
N THR A 191 -12.30 -15.27 14.00
CA THR A 191 -12.64 -14.31 15.07
C THR A 191 -14.13 -14.19 15.32
N ALA A 192 -15.00 -14.64 14.40
CA ALA A 192 -16.42 -14.74 14.66
C ALA A 192 -16.72 -15.83 15.71
N LYS A 193 -15.94 -16.92 15.73
CA LYS A 193 -16.06 -18.01 16.72
C LYS A 193 -15.12 -17.84 17.92
N ASN A 194 -13.95 -17.25 17.72
CA ASN A 194 -12.93 -17.01 18.75
C ASN A 194 -12.51 -15.52 18.78
N PRO A 195 -13.38 -14.61 19.26
CA PRO A 195 -13.14 -13.17 19.20
C PRO A 195 -11.96 -12.67 20.05
N THR A 196 -11.47 -13.47 20.99
CA THR A 196 -10.33 -13.14 21.86
C THR A 196 -9.02 -13.80 21.41
N ALA A 197 -9.03 -14.57 20.32
CA ALA A 197 -7.83 -15.22 19.80
C ALA A 197 -6.70 -14.18 19.57
N PRO A 198 -5.42 -14.54 19.82
CA PRO A 198 -4.89 -15.86 20.16
C PRO A 198 -5.06 -16.27 21.63
N ILE A 199 -5.82 -15.52 22.43
CA ILE A 199 -6.18 -15.89 23.81
C ILE A 199 -7.53 -16.62 23.82
N VAL A 200 -7.55 -17.85 24.32
CA VAL A 200 -8.73 -18.73 24.29
C VAL A 200 -9.00 -19.36 25.64
N GLN A 201 -10.19 -19.94 25.84
CA GLN A 201 -10.54 -20.61 27.11
C GLN A 201 -10.37 -22.13 27.01
N ALA A 202 -9.82 -22.75 28.06
CA ALA A 202 -9.73 -24.20 28.16
C ALA A 202 -11.12 -24.85 28.05
N GLY A 203 -11.19 -25.94 27.29
CA GLY A 203 -12.43 -26.67 27.03
C GLY A 203 -13.32 -26.08 25.92
N THR A 204 -12.91 -24.96 25.30
CA THR A 204 -13.62 -24.40 24.14
C THR A 204 -12.92 -24.75 22.82
N PRO A 205 -13.67 -24.99 21.72
CA PRO A 205 -13.07 -25.17 20.40
C PRO A 205 -12.38 -23.90 19.91
N VAL A 206 -11.18 -24.08 19.34
CA VAL A 206 -10.39 -23.05 18.67
C VAL A 206 -10.34 -23.36 17.19
N PHE A 207 -10.70 -22.39 16.35
CA PHE A 207 -10.80 -22.51 14.91
C PHE A 207 -9.67 -21.74 14.22
N PHE A 208 -8.88 -22.45 13.43
CA PHE A 208 -7.72 -21.91 12.70
C PHE A 208 -8.01 -21.92 11.22
N TYR A 209 -7.68 -20.80 10.57
CA TYR A 209 -7.52 -20.76 9.13
C TYR A 209 -6.05 -21.00 8.79
N GLY A 210 -5.81 -21.91 7.84
CA GLY A 210 -4.51 -22.11 7.22
C GLY A 210 -4.53 -21.57 5.81
N GLY A 211 -3.53 -20.76 5.49
CA GLY A 211 -3.34 -20.21 4.16
C GLY A 211 -1.87 -20.15 3.81
N TYR A 212 -1.56 -19.39 2.76
CA TYR A 212 -0.20 -19.10 2.34
C TYR A 212 -0.14 -17.75 1.64
N LEU A 213 1.04 -17.12 1.64
CA LEU A 213 1.23 -15.82 0.98
C LEU A 213 1.17 -15.96 -0.55
N GLN A 214 2.12 -16.67 -1.17
CA GLN A 214 2.09 -16.97 -2.61
C GLN A 214 2.30 -18.45 -2.94
N PRO A 215 1.75 -18.93 -4.07
CA PRO A 215 1.99 -20.29 -4.54
C PRO A 215 3.47 -20.49 -4.91
N PRO A 216 3.97 -21.74 -4.97
CA PRO A 216 5.33 -21.99 -5.44
C PRO A 216 5.46 -21.56 -6.90
N SER A 217 6.50 -20.80 -7.24
CA SER A 217 6.67 -20.20 -8.57
C SER A 217 7.30 -21.14 -9.61
N GLY A 218 7.78 -22.32 -9.19
CA GLY A 218 8.45 -23.28 -10.05
C GLY A 218 7.51 -24.00 -11.01
N GLN A 219 8.04 -24.39 -12.16
CA GLN A 219 7.27 -25.13 -13.16
C GLN A 219 6.80 -26.49 -12.60
N ASN A 220 5.53 -26.84 -12.87
CA ASN A 220 4.90 -28.09 -12.41
C ASN A 220 4.86 -28.24 -10.88
N MET A 221 4.90 -27.14 -10.14
CA MET A 221 4.75 -27.16 -8.68
C MET A 221 3.29 -27.01 -8.27
N THR A 222 2.90 -27.71 -7.21
CA THR A 222 1.60 -27.58 -6.55
C THR A 222 1.78 -27.58 -5.04
N ILE A 223 0.80 -27.06 -4.31
CA ILE A 223 0.62 -27.40 -2.90
C ILE A 223 -0.12 -28.74 -2.85
N LEU A 224 0.38 -29.69 -2.07
CA LEU A 224 -0.20 -31.03 -1.93
C LEU A 224 -1.13 -31.09 -0.72
N LYS A 225 -0.67 -30.61 0.43
CA LYS A 225 -1.40 -30.70 1.71
C LYS A 225 -0.88 -29.74 2.76
N TYR A 226 -1.74 -29.51 3.74
CA TYR A 226 -1.56 -28.72 4.95
C TYR A 226 -1.50 -29.70 6.12
N VAL A 227 -0.39 -29.70 6.86
CA VAL A 227 -0.19 -30.56 8.03
C VAL A 227 -0.17 -29.68 9.27
N TRP A 228 -1.08 -29.96 10.20
CA TRP A 228 -1.24 -29.24 11.45
C TRP A 228 -0.74 -30.09 12.61
N ASP A 229 0.04 -29.46 13.49
CA ASP A 229 0.28 -29.93 14.87
C ASP A 229 -0.21 -28.84 15.82
N PHE A 230 -1.17 -29.15 16.68
CA PHE A 230 -1.79 -28.16 17.57
C PHE A 230 -1.04 -27.97 18.90
N GLY A 231 0.10 -28.65 19.10
CA GLY A 231 0.93 -28.54 20.30
C GLY A 231 0.37 -29.28 21.52
N ASN A 232 -0.75 -29.99 21.38
CA ASN A 232 -1.43 -30.76 22.43
C ASN A 232 -1.48 -32.27 22.11
N ASN A 233 -0.55 -32.76 21.26
CA ASN A 233 -0.52 -34.10 20.67
C ASN A 233 -1.69 -34.44 19.73
N GLN A 234 -2.45 -33.43 19.29
CA GLN A 234 -3.43 -33.59 18.21
C GLN A 234 -2.85 -33.02 16.92
N THR A 235 -3.09 -33.72 15.82
CA THR A 235 -2.65 -33.31 14.49
C THR A 235 -3.83 -33.39 13.52
N ALA A 236 -3.75 -32.63 12.44
CA ALA A 236 -4.67 -32.76 11.31
C ALA A 236 -3.89 -32.72 10.00
N THR A 237 -4.43 -33.33 8.96
CA THR A 237 -3.89 -33.20 7.61
C THR A 237 -5.04 -32.94 6.65
N VAL A 238 -4.91 -31.87 5.88
CA VAL A 238 -5.92 -31.43 4.92
C VAL A 238 -5.27 -31.36 3.55
N ASN A 239 -5.87 -31.98 2.55
CA ASN A 239 -5.36 -31.90 1.17
C ASN A 239 -5.59 -30.50 0.61
N ALA A 240 -4.73 -30.08 -0.33
CA ALA A 240 -4.98 -28.88 -1.11
C ALA A 240 -5.99 -29.15 -2.22
N ASN A 241 -6.77 -28.13 -2.57
CA ASN A 241 -7.59 -28.09 -3.77
C ASN A 241 -6.66 -28.03 -5.00
N SER A 242 -6.88 -28.88 -5.99
CA SER A 242 -6.01 -28.94 -7.19
C SER A 242 -6.05 -27.70 -8.08
N THR A 243 -7.06 -26.84 -7.91
CA THR A 243 -7.28 -25.66 -8.73
C THR A 243 -6.90 -24.37 -7.99
N THR A 244 -7.28 -24.25 -6.71
CA THR A 244 -7.04 -23.01 -5.94
C THR A 244 -5.86 -23.12 -4.97
N PHE A 245 -5.32 -24.34 -4.78
CA PHE A 245 -4.32 -24.71 -3.79
C PHE A 245 -4.70 -24.47 -2.32
N ASP A 246 -5.91 -23.97 -2.05
CA ASP A 246 -6.46 -23.83 -0.70
C ASP A 246 -6.67 -25.17 -0.01
N PRO A 247 -6.64 -25.22 1.33
CA PRO A 247 -7.04 -26.42 2.04
C PRO A 247 -8.52 -26.73 1.77
N VAL A 248 -8.84 -27.98 1.43
CA VAL A 248 -10.22 -28.41 1.15
C VAL A 248 -11.15 -28.32 2.37
N ILE A 249 -10.57 -28.23 3.58
CA ILE A 249 -11.26 -27.98 4.84
C ILE A 249 -10.58 -26.79 5.51
N ASN A 250 -11.29 -25.66 5.59
CA ASN A 250 -10.88 -24.45 6.29
C ASN A 250 -12.15 -23.79 6.88
N PRO A 251 -12.22 -23.44 8.17
CA PRO A 251 -11.18 -23.60 9.19
C PRO A 251 -11.08 -25.04 9.71
N VAL A 252 -9.90 -25.40 10.26
CA VAL A 252 -9.73 -26.59 11.12
C VAL A 252 -9.96 -26.22 12.58
N ASN A 253 -10.24 -27.19 13.46
CA ASN A 253 -10.42 -26.88 14.88
C ASN A 253 -9.79 -27.91 15.83
N VAL A 254 -9.50 -27.45 17.04
CA VAL A 254 -8.95 -28.24 18.16
C VAL A 254 -9.55 -27.76 19.48
N THR A 255 -9.50 -28.58 20.54
CA THR A 255 -9.86 -28.14 21.90
C THR A 255 -8.71 -28.41 22.87
N TYR A 256 -8.35 -27.41 23.67
CA TYR A 256 -7.32 -27.52 24.70
C TYR A 256 -7.96 -27.79 26.06
N ALA A 257 -7.68 -28.95 26.66
CA ALA A 257 -8.29 -29.35 27.93
C ALA A 257 -7.68 -28.66 29.16
N LYS A 258 -6.47 -28.09 29.04
CA LYS A 258 -5.73 -27.49 30.15
C LYS A 258 -5.26 -26.09 29.77
N PRO A 259 -5.15 -25.17 30.74
CA PRO A 259 -4.55 -23.87 30.50
C PRO A 259 -3.03 -23.99 30.27
N GLY A 260 -2.49 -23.06 29.49
CA GLY A 260 -1.06 -22.98 29.16
C GLY A 260 -0.81 -22.32 27.81
N LEU A 261 0.47 -22.17 27.45
CA LEU A 261 0.87 -21.80 26.08
C LEU A 261 1.05 -23.06 25.23
N TYR A 262 0.49 -23.02 24.02
CA TYR A 262 0.59 -24.09 23.04
C TYR A 262 1.17 -23.54 21.74
N THR A 263 2.16 -24.23 21.18
CA THR A 263 2.74 -23.90 19.88
C THR A 263 2.01 -24.67 18.80
N VAL A 264 1.23 -23.98 17.97
CA VAL A 264 0.62 -24.55 16.78
C VAL A 264 1.61 -24.46 15.62
N THR A 265 1.81 -25.55 14.90
CA THR A 265 2.63 -25.62 13.69
C THR A 265 1.74 -25.89 12.50
N LEU A 266 1.86 -25.07 11.45
CA LEU A 266 1.33 -25.35 10.13
C LEU A 266 2.49 -25.60 9.16
N THR A 267 2.51 -26.79 8.55
CA THR A 267 3.47 -27.16 7.51
C THR A 267 2.75 -27.30 6.17
N LEU A 268 3.21 -26.55 5.17
CA LEU A 268 2.83 -26.78 3.78
C LEU A 268 3.76 -27.80 3.17
N VAL A 269 3.18 -28.79 2.50
CA VAL A 269 3.92 -29.72 1.67
C VAL A 269 3.60 -29.41 0.22
N THR A 270 4.62 -29.00 -0.53
CA THR A 270 4.53 -28.80 -1.98
C THR A 270 5.09 -30.02 -2.70
N GLN A 271 4.72 -30.17 -3.98
CA GLN A 271 5.16 -31.29 -4.80
C GLN A 271 5.42 -30.84 -6.24
N ASN A 272 6.50 -31.33 -6.84
CA ASN A 272 6.66 -31.30 -8.28
C ASN A 272 5.84 -32.45 -8.88
N VAL A 273 4.78 -32.15 -9.63
CA VAL A 273 3.84 -33.18 -10.12
C VAL A 273 4.46 -34.13 -11.13
N SER A 274 5.54 -33.72 -11.80
CA SER A 274 6.23 -34.54 -12.80
C SER A 274 7.22 -35.52 -12.17
N SER A 275 7.94 -35.12 -11.12
CA SER A 275 8.93 -35.98 -10.45
C SER A 275 8.41 -36.68 -9.19
N GLY A 276 7.31 -36.18 -8.62
CA GLY A 276 6.77 -36.61 -7.33
C GLY A 276 7.55 -36.10 -6.11
N GLN A 277 8.66 -35.37 -6.31
CA GLN A 277 9.49 -34.83 -5.23
C GLN A 277 8.71 -33.80 -4.40
N THR A 278 8.80 -33.91 -3.07
CA THR A 278 8.12 -33.02 -2.13
C THR A 278 9.07 -32.11 -1.39
N TYR A 279 8.59 -30.90 -1.08
CA TYR A 279 9.28 -29.93 -0.25
C TYR A 279 8.35 -29.45 0.85
N GLN A 280 8.89 -28.90 1.93
CA GLN A 280 8.08 -28.44 3.04
C GLN A 280 8.63 -27.16 3.65
N TYR A 281 7.71 -26.30 4.08
CA TYR A 281 7.99 -25.10 4.85
C TYR A 281 6.92 -24.94 5.92
N GLN A 282 7.31 -24.43 7.09
CA GLN A 282 6.45 -24.41 8.26
C GLN A 282 6.46 -23.06 8.95
N THR A 283 5.34 -22.72 9.59
CA THR A 283 5.15 -21.50 10.38
C THR A 283 4.53 -21.85 11.72
N TYR A 284 4.80 -21.05 12.74
CA TYR A 284 4.37 -21.28 14.11
C TYR A 284 3.33 -20.21 14.54
N GLN A 285 2.39 -20.60 15.39
CA GLN A 285 1.44 -19.69 16.02
C GLN A 285 1.27 -20.10 17.48
N THR A 286 1.67 -19.26 18.43
CA THR A 286 1.38 -19.52 19.85
C THR A 286 -0.08 -19.23 20.17
N VAL A 287 -0.72 -20.12 20.93
CA VAL A 287 -2.07 -19.94 21.48
C VAL A 287 -1.96 -19.93 22.99
N ALA A 288 -2.54 -18.91 23.64
CA ALA A 288 -2.59 -18.83 25.09
C ALA A 288 -3.95 -19.29 25.60
N VAL A 289 -3.97 -20.44 26.26
CA VAL A 289 -5.19 -21.06 26.78
C VAL A 289 -5.34 -20.68 28.24
N ALA A 290 -6.30 -19.81 28.54
CA ALA A 290 -6.68 -19.43 29.90
C ALA A 290 -7.59 -20.49 30.56
N GLY A 291 -7.66 -20.47 31.88
CA GLY A 291 -8.48 -21.40 32.66
C GLY A 291 -8.49 -21.06 34.15
N GLN A 292 -8.96 -21.98 34.98
CA GLN A 292 -9.05 -21.74 36.42
C GLN A 292 -7.66 -21.44 37.02
N GLY A 293 -7.47 -20.22 37.53
CA GLY A 293 -6.22 -19.76 38.15
C GLY A 293 -5.12 -19.35 37.17
N VAL A 294 -5.36 -19.39 35.86
CA VAL A 294 -4.40 -18.98 34.82
C VAL A 294 -5.10 -18.02 33.86
N SER A 295 -4.65 -16.77 33.84
CA SER A 295 -5.18 -15.73 32.95
C SER A 295 -4.09 -15.19 32.03
N TYR A 296 -4.52 -14.84 30.82
CA TYR A 296 -3.68 -14.24 29.80
C TYR A 296 -4.39 -13.04 29.16
N SER A 297 -3.61 -12.06 28.72
CA SER A 297 -4.06 -10.98 27.85
C SER A 297 -2.89 -10.44 27.06
N LEU A 298 -3.14 -9.95 25.84
CA LEU A 298 -2.12 -9.30 25.02
C LEU A 298 -1.70 -7.97 25.66
N LYS A 299 -0.41 -7.64 25.51
CA LYS A 299 0.10 -6.32 25.88
C LYS A 299 -0.38 -5.29 24.87
N LEU A 300 -1.18 -4.35 25.33
CA LEU A 300 -1.61 -3.18 24.56
C LEU A 300 -0.89 -1.93 25.07
N PHE A 301 -0.45 -1.09 24.14
CA PHE A 301 0.18 0.20 24.41
C PHE A 301 -0.86 1.31 24.30
N ASN A 302 -0.80 2.28 25.21
CA ASN A 302 -1.83 3.30 25.40
C ASN A 302 -3.27 2.74 25.57
N GLY A 303 -3.39 1.45 25.90
CA GLY A 303 -4.66 0.75 26.09
C GLY A 303 -5.27 0.14 24.82
N THR A 304 -4.74 0.42 23.63
CA THR A 304 -5.39 0.05 22.35
C THR A 304 -4.43 -0.50 21.29
N VAL A 305 -3.13 -0.19 21.35
CA VAL A 305 -2.20 -0.45 20.24
C VAL A 305 -1.41 -1.75 20.48
N PRO A 306 -1.55 -2.79 19.63
CA PRO A 306 -0.64 -3.93 19.62
C PRO A 306 0.65 -3.61 18.87
N ASN A 307 1.77 -4.18 19.29
CA ASN A 307 3.06 -4.15 18.58
C ASN A 307 3.43 -2.76 18.02
N PRO A 308 3.59 -1.72 18.88
CA PRO A 308 3.96 -0.38 18.44
C PRO A 308 5.34 -0.40 17.75
N GLY A 309 5.56 0.47 16.78
CA GLY A 309 6.81 0.46 16.00
C GLY A 309 6.79 -0.47 14.80
N VAL A 310 5.69 -1.18 14.54
CA VAL A 310 5.54 -2.07 13.37
C VAL A 310 4.15 -1.89 12.76
N ILE A 311 4.08 -1.58 11.47
CA ILE A 311 2.85 -1.58 10.66
C ILE A 311 2.87 -2.83 9.78
N THR A 312 1.84 -3.66 9.87
CA THR A 312 1.69 -4.84 8.99
C THR A 312 0.55 -4.64 8.01
N VAL A 313 0.82 -4.85 6.72
CA VAL A 313 -0.14 -4.70 5.62
C VAL A 313 -0.38 -6.07 5.00
N ALA A 314 -1.63 -6.34 4.64
CA ALA A 314 -2.01 -7.51 3.86
C ALA A 314 -2.69 -7.05 2.57
N GLU A 315 -2.05 -7.30 1.43
CA GLU A 315 -2.52 -6.84 0.13
C GLU A 315 -2.89 -8.03 -0.72
N ASN A 316 -4.08 -8.03 -1.31
CA ASN A 316 -4.45 -9.05 -2.28
C ASN A 316 -3.83 -8.74 -3.65
N VAL A 317 -2.53 -9.03 -3.76
CA VAL A 317 -1.70 -8.76 -4.93
C VAL A 317 -0.89 -10.02 -5.25
N PRO A 318 -1.44 -10.96 -6.06
CA PRO A 318 -0.71 -12.16 -6.43
C PRO A 318 0.50 -11.82 -7.32
N GLY A 319 1.66 -12.39 -7.02
CA GLY A 319 2.91 -12.20 -7.76
C GLY A 319 3.89 -11.18 -7.15
N GLY A 320 3.39 -10.15 -6.47
CA GLY A 320 4.21 -9.06 -5.90
C GLY A 320 4.87 -8.18 -6.97
N PRO A 321 5.86 -7.35 -6.58
CA PRO A 321 6.43 -6.30 -7.43
C PRO A 321 7.45 -6.83 -8.43
N TYR A 322 7.62 -6.09 -9.52
CA TYR A 322 8.59 -6.37 -10.57
C TYR A 322 9.98 -5.80 -10.26
N SER A 323 10.04 -4.54 -9.80
CA SER A 323 11.27 -3.87 -9.44
C SER A 323 11.08 -2.82 -8.35
N PHE A 324 12.19 -2.44 -7.72
CA PHE A 324 12.30 -1.26 -6.85
C PHE A 324 13.25 -0.21 -7.43
N ASP A 325 13.70 -0.36 -8.68
CA ASP A 325 14.52 0.65 -9.35
C ASP A 325 13.59 1.68 -10.01
N PRO A 326 13.66 2.96 -9.60
CA PRO A 326 12.70 3.97 -10.02
C PRO A 326 12.74 4.26 -11.53
N GLN A 327 13.82 3.95 -12.24
CA GLN A 327 13.90 4.18 -13.70
C GLN A 327 13.54 2.93 -14.54
N ILE A 328 13.25 1.76 -13.94
CA ILE A 328 12.79 0.59 -14.71
C ILE A 328 11.42 0.08 -14.28
N ASP A 329 11.04 0.31 -13.03
CA ASP A 329 9.72 -0.07 -12.55
C ASP A 329 8.65 0.82 -13.20
N TYR A 330 7.59 0.19 -13.71
CA TYR A 330 6.47 0.91 -14.32
C TYR A 330 5.14 0.18 -14.07
N GLU A 331 5.01 -0.36 -12.86
CA GLU A 331 3.84 -1.11 -12.41
C GLU A 331 3.45 -0.71 -10.99
N SER A 332 2.19 -0.89 -10.62
CA SER A 332 1.63 -0.29 -9.40
C SER A 332 2.17 -0.88 -8.09
N VAL A 333 2.53 -2.16 -8.06
CA VAL A 333 2.97 -2.87 -6.86
C VAL A 333 4.37 -2.43 -6.42
N GLY A 334 5.31 -2.34 -7.37
CA GLY A 334 6.65 -1.80 -7.17
C GLY A 334 6.61 -0.31 -6.85
N PHE A 335 5.68 0.42 -7.47
CA PHE A 335 5.51 1.86 -7.26
C PHE A 335 5.25 2.24 -5.80
N GLU A 336 4.42 1.49 -5.06
CA GLU A 336 4.18 1.76 -3.63
C GLU A 336 5.50 1.76 -2.85
N VAL A 337 6.35 0.76 -3.09
CA VAL A 337 7.64 0.62 -2.41
C VAL A 337 8.60 1.73 -2.84
N VAL A 338 8.71 1.97 -4.15
CA VAL A 338 9.55 3.04 -4.73
C VAL A 338 9.20 4.39 -4.11
N SER A 339 7.91 4.70 -3.97
CA SER A 339 7.41 5.95 -3.40
C SER A 339 7.74 6.16 -1.93
N ASN A 340 7.95 5.07 -1.19
CA ASN A 340 8.34 5.13 0.22
C ASN A 340 9.88 5.19 0.43
N ILE A 341 10.68 4.77 -0.57
CA ILE A 341 12.14 4.67 -0.43
C ILE A 341 12.91 5.71 -1.26
N PHE A 342 12.29 6.41 -2.21
CA PHE A 342 12.96 7.45 -3.00
C PHE A 342 12.42 8.86 -2.73
N MET A 343 13.33 9.83 -2.69
CA MET A 343 12.98 11.23 -2.82
C MET A 343 12.94 11.63 -4.30
N THR A 344 12.00 12.51 -4.61
CA THR A 344 11.94 13.34 -5.81
C THR A 344 12.27 14.80 -5.46
N LEU A 345 12.32 15.68 -6.45
CA LEU A 345 12.49 17.13 -6.19
C LEU A 345 11.28 17.72 -5.46
N LEU A 346 10.08 17.31 -5.86
CA LEU A 346 8.78 17.78 -5.35
C LEU A 346 7.90 16.59 -4.99
N LEU A 347 7.03 16.73 -4.01
CA LEU A 347 6.02 15.73 -3.65
C LEU A 347 4.63 16.34 -3.82
N TYR A 348 3.61 15.57 -4.20
CA TYR A 348 2.23 16.07 -4.15
C TYR A 348 1.80 16.40 -2.72
N ASN A 349 1.02 17.46 -2.56
CA ASN A 349 0.50 17.87 -1.27
C ASN A 349 -0.86 17.20 -1.00
N GLY A 350 -0.82 15.97 -0.46
CA GLY A 350 -2.02 15.14 -0.31
C GLY A 350 -2.75 14.94 -1.63
N SER A 351 -4.08 15.03 -1.64
CA SER A 351 -4.94 14.84 -2.83
C SER A 351 -4.89 15.91 -3.91
N SER A 352 -4.04 16.93 -3.76
CA SER A 352 -3.98 18.01 -4.75
C SER A 352 -3.12 17.64 -5.94
N THR A 353 -3.71 17.71 -7.14
CA THR A 353 -3.01 17.59 -8.43
C THR A 353 -2.26 18.85 -8.84
N THR A 354 -2.41 19.97 -8.10
CA THR A 354 -1.89 21.30 -8.50
C THR A 354 -1.00 21.97 -7.47
N THR A 355 -0.82 21.36 -6.30
CA THR A 355 0.03 21.91 -5.24
C THR A 355 1.05 20.89 -4.78
N PHE A 356 2.28 21.35 -4.60
CA PHE A 356 3.41 20.50 -4.30
C PHE A 356 4.07 20.91 -2.98
N ILE A 357 4.76 19.96 -2.36
CA ILE A 357 5.67 20.15 -1.24
C ILE A 357 7.09 20.10 -1.83
N PRO A 358 7.94 21.12 -1.60
CA PRO A 358 9.34 20.99 -1.98
C PRO A 358 9.99 19.87 -1.16
N TYR A 359 10.48 18.84 -1.83
CA TYR A 359 10.89 17.59 -1.19
C TYR A 359 12.42 17.49 -1.04
N ALA A 360 13.15 16.99 -2.04
CA ALA A 360 14.60 17.15 -2.08
C ALA A 360 15.00 18.61 -2.39
N ALA A 361 14.14 19.34 -3.10
CA ALA A 361 14.29 20.77 -3.31
C ALA A 361 14.03 21.56 -2.01
N SER A 362 14.74 22.66 -1.79
CA SER A 362 14.53 23.53 -0.64
C SER A 362 13.30 24.43 -0.78
N GLU A 363 12.90 24.73 -2.01
CA GLU A 363 11.75 25.56 -2.37
C GLU A 363 11.21 25.18 -3.75
N ILE A 364 9.98 25.59 -4.05
CA ILE A 364 9.38 25.42 -5.39
C ILE A 364 9.88 26.54 -6.30
N PRO A 365 10.37 26.25 -7.51
CA PRO A 365 10.75 27.28 -8.47
C PRO A 365 9.56 28.16 -8.87
N THR A 366 9.79 29.48 -8.94
CA THR A 366 8.84 30.46 -9.43
C THR A 366 9.56 31.51 -10.28
N VAL A 367 8.82 32.31 -11.04
CA VAL A 367 9.41 33.47 -11.73
C VAL A 367 9.92 34.48 -10.70
N GLN A 368 9.23 34.63 -9.57
CA GLN A 368 9.51 35.62 -8.53
C GLN A 368 10.80 35.33 -7.75
N ASN A 369 11.10 34.06 -7.45
CA ASN A 369 12.36 33.65 -6.81
C ASN A 369 13.49 33.37 -7.82
N GLY A 370 13.25 33.60 -9.12
CA GLY A 370 14.24 33.36 -10.18
C GLY A 370 14.44 31.88 -10.51
N GLY A 371 13.65 30.97 -9.92
CA GLY A 371 13.69 29.54 -10.23
C GLY A 371 13.08 29.21 -11.60
N ILE A 372 12.30 30.11 -12.20
CA ILE A 372 11.75 29.95 -13.56
C ILE A 372 12.18 31.12 -14.41
N GLN A 373 12.83 30.82 -15.54
CA GLN A 373 13.45 31.81 -16.42
C GLN A 373 13.10 31.52 -17.89
N ASP A 374 13.54 32.42 -18.78
CA ASP A 374 13.51 32.26 -20.24
C ASP A 374 12.16 31.84 -20.82
N ASN A 375 11.08 32.50 -20.38
CA ASN A 375 9.73 32.20 -20.84
C ASN A 375 9.34 30.72 -20.62
N TYR A 376 9.60 30.22 -19.40
CA TYR A 376 9.23 28.88 -18.95
C TYR A 376 9.98 27.75 -19.68
N THR A 377 11.18 28.01 -20.17
CA THR A 377 12.09 26.97 -20.71
C THR A 377 13.23 26.64 -19.77
N VAL A 378 13.44 27.39 -18.69
CA VAL A 378 14.52 27.14 -17.73
C VAL A 378 13.97 27.05 -16.32
N TYR A 379 14.23 25.93 -15.64
CA TYR A 379 13.80 25.65 -14.27
C TYR A 379 15.01 25.32 -13.39
N VAL A 380 15.26 26.14 -12.38
CA VAL A 380 16.38 26.01 -11.43
C VAL A 380 15.84 25.55 -10.08
N PHE A 381 16.32 24.41 -9.59
CA PHE A 381 16.02 23.88 -8.27
C PHE A 381 17.25 23.97 -7.37
N HIS A 382 17.06 24.49 -6.16
CA HIS A 382 18.04 24.42 -5.08
C HIS A 382 17.81 23.15 -4.26
N ILE A 383 18.83 22.33 -4.07
CA ILE A 383 18.74 21.09 -3.30
C ILE A 383 18.99 21.38 -1.81
N ARG A 384 18.16 20.81 -0.93
CA ARG A 384 18.32 20.95 0.52
C ARG A 384 19.71 20.48 0.96
N THR A 385 20.28 21.20 1.92
CA THR A 385 21.55 20.81 2.52
C THR A 385 21.35 19.74 3.59
N GLY A 386 22.31 18.83 3.74
CA GLY A 386 22.30 17.79 4.79
C GLY A 386 21.36 16.62 4.51
N LEU A 387 20.88 16.46 3.27
CA LEU A 387 20.21 15.23 2.84
C LEU A 387 21.25 14.12 2.66
N HIS A 388 20.86 12.89 2.98
CA HIS A 388 21.71 11.71 2.86
C HIS A 388 20.89 10.52 2.39
N PHE A 389 21.54 9.64 1.63
CA PHE A 389 21.03 8.32 1.29
C PHE A 389 21.08 7.37 2.50
N SER A 390 20.43 6.21 2.39
CA SER A 390 20.36 5.21 3.46
C SER A 390 21.70 4.58 3.83
N ASN A 391 22.70 4.66 2.94
CA ASN A 391 24.09 4.26 3.18
C ASN A 391 24.95 5.36 3.85
N GLY A 392 24.40 6.56 4.05
CA GLY A 392 25.07 7.71 4.65
C GLY A 392 25.82 8.62 3.68
N ASP A 393 25.81 8.34 2.36
CA ASP A 393 26.33 9.27 1.35
C ASP A 393 25.45 10.52 1.26
N ASN A 394 26.05 11.67 0.93
CA ASN A 394 25.30 12.93 0.78
C ASN A 394 24.47 12.89 -0.50
N LEU A 395 23.22 13.36 -0.42
CA LEU A 395 22.38 13.63 -1.60
C LEU A 395 22.60 15.08 -2.05
N THR A 396 23.05 15.24 -3.29
CA THR A 396 23.45 16.53 -3.88
C THR A 396 22.80 16.78 -5.24
N ALA A 397 23.00 17.98 -5.79
CA ALA A 397 22.58 18.28 -7.16
C ALA A 397 23.19 17.36 -8.23
N TYR A 398 24.37 16.79 -7.98
CA TYR A 398 24.98 15.80 -8.87
C TYR A 398 24.12 14.54 -8.98
N ASP A 399 23.57 14.05 -7.87
CA ASP A 399 22.76 12.83 -7.84
C ASP A 399 21.42 13.03 -8.55
N VAL A 400 20.81 14.22 -8.38
CA VAL A 400 19.59 14.57 -9.14
C VAL A 400 19.86 14.61 -10.64
N TRP A 401 20.91 15.31 -11.05
CA TRP A 401 21.32 15.36 -12.45
C TRP A 401 21.59 13.96 -13.00
N TYR A 402 22.37 13.15 -12.29
CA TYR A 402 22.70 11.79 -12.69
C TYR A 402 21.44 10.93 -12.86
N SER A 403 20.50 11.00 -11.92
CA SER A 403 19.23 10.26 -11.95
C SER A 403 18.40 10.62 -13.18
N VAL A 404 18.32 11.90 -13.53
CA VAL A 404 17.60 12.35 -14.72
C VAL A 404 18.32 11.91 -16.00
N ILE A 405 19.65 11.99 -16.07
CA ILE A 405 20.40 11.48 -17.24
C ILE A 405 20.16 9.97 -17.39
N ARG A 406 20.15 9.23 -16.27
CA ARG A 406 19.85 7.80 -16.26
C ARG A 406 18.46 7.51 -16.81
N ALA A 407 17.45 8.22 -16.34
CA ALA A 407 16.08 8.12 -16.82
C ALA A 407 16.02 8.34 -18.34
N LEU A 408 16.62 9.43 -18.85
CA LEU A 408 16.64 9.70 -20.28
C LEU A 408 17.27 8.59 -21.13
N LEU A 409 18.22 7.82 -20.58
CA LEU A 409 18.84 6.68 -21.27
C LEU A 409 18.01 5.39 -21.21
N PHE A 410 16.90 5.38 -20.47
CA PHE A 410 16.05 4.21 -20.26
C PHE A 410 14.72 4.26 -21.00
N VAL A 411 14.37 5.39 -21.63
CA VAL A 411 13.14 5.60 -22.43
C VAL A 411 12.83 4.48 -23.45
N GLY A 412 13.88 3.86 -24.00
CA GLY A 412 13.78 2.77 -24.98
C GLY A 412 13.68 1.37 -24.37
N GLY A 413 13.48 1.25 -23.06
CA GLY A 413 13.46 -0.01 -22.34
C GLY A 413 12.33 -0.95 -22.76
N SER A 414 12.54 -2.23 -22.47
CA SER A 414 11.57 -3.30 -22.70
C SER A 414 11.60 -4.27 -21.51
N PRO A 415 10.52 -4.40 -20.71
CA PRO A 415 9.26 -3.65 -20.76
C PRO A 415 9.45 -2.12 -20.72
N GLY A 416 8.43 -1.38 -21.19
CA GLY A 416 8.49 0.09 -21.22
C GLY A 416 8.72 0.67 -19.83
N THR A 417 9.41 1.80 -19.76
CA THR A 417 9.81 2.47 -18.51
C THR A 417 9.13 3.85 -18.39
N PRO A 418 8.99 4.42 -17.18
CA PRO A 418 8.31 5.71 -16.95
C PRO A 418 9.08 6.92 -17.50
N ASP A 419 10.33 6.74 -17.93
CA ASP A 419 11.26 7.83 -18.18
C ASP A 419 10.86 8.73 -19.37
N TRP A 420 10.00 8.23 -20.26
CA TRP A 420 9.45 9.01 -21.36
C TRP A 420 8.70 10.25 -20.86
N ILE A 421 8.12 10.19 -19.64
CA ILE A 421 7.38 11.28 -19.01
C ILE A 421 8.27 12.51 -18.84
N LEU A 422 9.54 12.34 -18.42
CA LEU A 422 10.50 13.44 -18.35
C LEU A 422 11.09 13.78 -19.72
N ALA A 423 11.38 12.76 -20.53
CA ALA A 423 12.06 12.93 -21.81
C ALA A 423 11.29 13.83 -22.78
N GLN A 424 9.96 13.79 -22.78
CA GLN A 424 9.13 14.64 -23.66
C GLN A 424 9.37 16.15 -23.47
N TYR A 425 9.87 16.58 -22.31
CA TYR A 425 10.18 17.98 -22.01
C TYR A 425 11.65 18.33 -22.25
N LEU A 426 12.53 17.32 -22.24
CA LEU A 426 13.99 17.50 -22.15
C LEU A 426 14.73 17.17 -23.44
N VAL A 427 14.19 16.24 -24.25
CA VAL A 427 14.88 15.75 -25.45
C VAL A 427 13.98 15.92 -26.68
N PRO A 428 14.44 16.64 -27.73
CA PRO A 428 13.63 16.82 -28.94
C PRO A 428 13.28 15.49 -29.62
N GLY A 429 11.99 15.25 -29.82
CA GLY A 429 11.51 14.06 -30.53
C GLY A 429 11.56 12.75 -29.74
N ALA A 430 11.83 12.79 -28.42
CA ALA A 430 11.68 11.63 -27.56
C ALA A 430 10.24 11.07 -27.65
N THR A 431 10.13 9.75 -27.79
CA THR A 431 8.85 9.04 -27.93
C THR A 431 8.89 7.80 -27.03
N ILE A 432 7.76 7.44 -26.44
CA ILE A 432 7.62 6.27 -25.59
C ILE A 432 8.14 4.99 -26.27
N GLY A 433 8.96 4.20 -25.56
CA GLY A 433 9.48 2.92 -26.03
C GLY A 433 10.52 3.00 -27.16
N VAL A 434 11.02 4.19 -27.49
CA VAL A 434 12.05 4.39 -28.52
C VAL A 434 13.35 4.85 -27.87
N PRO A 435 14.47 4.10 -28.00
CA PRO A 435 15.77 4.52 -27.51
C PRO A 435 16.16 5.90 -28.06
N ILE A 436 16.54 6.81 -27.16
CA ILE A 436 16.96 8.15 -27.56
C ILE A 436 18.33 8.07 -28.24
N VAL A 437 19.23 7.23 -27.72
CA VAL A 437 20.59 7.09 -28.22
C VAL A 437 20.71 5.88 -29.14
N THR A 438 21.06 6.15 -30.40
CA THR A 438 21.30 5.15 -31.44
C THR A 438 22.69 5.30 -32.02
N SER A 439 23.17 4.26 -32.70
CA SER A 439 24.48 4.30 -33.38
C SER A 439 24.59 5.43 -34.41
N SER A 440 23.47 5.83 -35.02
CA SER A 440 23.40 6.91 -36.01
C SER A 440 23.38 8.32 -35.43
N ASN A 441 22.89 8.52 -34.20
CA ASN A 441 22.67 9.86 -33.62
C ASN A 441 23.48 10.15 -32.34
N MET A 442 24.25 9.18 -31.81
CA MET A 442 24.86 9.25 -30.47
C MET A 442 25.62 10.55 -30.14
N ASN A 443 26.29 11.17 -31.12
CA ASN A 443 27.04 12.41 -30.88
C ASN A 443 26.11 13.62 -30.66
N GLN A 444 25.01 13.67 -31.42
CA GLN A 444 24.00 14.71 -31.29
C GLN A 444 23.23 14.53 -29.99
N THR A 445 22.69 13.33 -29.75
CA THR A 445 21.84 13.05 -28.58
C THR A 445 22.61 13.13 -27.28
N TYR A 446 23.90 12.77 -27.27
CA TYR A 446 24.78 13.06 -26.13
C TYR A 446 24.82 14.55 -25.77
N GLN A 447 24.95 15.45 -26.76
CA GLN A 447 24.95 16.89 -26.51
C GLN A 447 23.57 17.38 -26.06
N GLU A 448 22.49 16.87 -26.67
CA GLU A 448 21.12 17.22 -26.28
C GLU A 448 20.84 16.84 -24.83
N ILE A 449 21.11 15.59 -24.44
CA ILE A 449 20.91 15.10 -23.07
C ILE A 449 21.76 15.88 -22.06
N MET A 450 23.04 16.10 -22.35
CA MET A 450 23.94 16.81 -21.43
C MET A 450 23.61 18.30 -21.28
N ASN A 451 22.95 18.91 -22.28
CA ASN A 451 22.47 20.29 -22.21
C ASN A 451 21.06 20.40 -21.63
N ALA A 452 20.26 19.32 -21.69
CA ALA A 452 18.90 19.32 -21.16
C ALA A 452 18.87 19.49 -19.63
N VAL A 453 19.89 18.97 -18.93
CA VAL A 453 20.01 19.12 -17.48
C VAL A 453 21.46 19.42 -17.10
N THR A 454 21.66 20.46 -16.30
CA THR A 454 22.97 20.88 -15.79
C THR A 454 22.94 20.99 -14.27
N TYR A 455 24.07 20.82 -13.59
CA TYR A 455 24.18 20.98 -12.14
C TYR A 455 25.35 21.88 -11.75
N ASP A 456 25.27 22.48 -10.56
CA ASP A 456 26.36 23.22 -9.92
C ASP A 456 26.49 22.79 -8.45
N ASN A 457 27.62 22.16 -8.12
CA ASN A 457 27.93 21.67 -6.77
C ASN A 457 28.24 22.79 -5.78
N GLN A 458 28.65 23.98 -6.23
CA GLN A 458 28.97 25.10 -5.33
C GLN A 458 27.68 25.73 -4.78
N THR A 459 26.67 25.87 -5.64
CA THR A 459 25.35 26.38 -5.27
C THR A 459 24.36 25.27 -4.89
N ASN A 460 24.74 24.00 -5.08
CA ASN A 460 23.90 22.81 -4.92
C ASN A 460 22.58 22.93 -5.70
N THR A 461 22.68 23.31 -6.97
CA THR A 461 21.53 23.52 -7.87
C THR A 461 21.53 22.58 -9.05
N VAL A 462 20.33 22.15 -9.47
CA VAL A 462 20.09 21.49 -10.76
C VAL A 462 19.21 22.39 -11.61
N THR A 463 19.53 22.50 -12.90
CA THR A 463 18.82 23.33 -13.87
C THR A 463 18.36 22.49 -15.05
N PHE A 464 17.06 22.54 -15.34
CA PHE A 464 16.44 21.89 -16.48
C PHE A 464 16.23 22.91 -17.60
N HIS A 465 16.58 22.52 -18.82
CA HIS A 465 16.48 23.31 -20.04
C HIS A 465 15.48 22.62 -20.98
N LEU A 466 14.24 23.08 -20.96
CA LEU A 466 13.13 22.45 -21.66
C LEU A 466 13.14 22.80 -23.15
N VAL A 467 12.75 21.84 -23.99
CA VAL A 467 12.74 21.98 -25.46
C VAL A 467 11.68 22.96 -25.97
N LYS A 468 10.67 23.26 -25.13
CA LYS A 468 9.60 24.22 -25.40
C LYS A 468 9.11 24.87 -24.08
N PRO A 469 8.52 26.08 -24.14
CA PRO A 469 7.85 26.69 -23.00
C PRO A 469 6.84 25.70 -22.39
N THR A 470 7.02 25.36 -21.12
CA THR A 470 6.16 24.40 -20.41
C THR A 470 5.71 25.02 -19.11
N THR A 471 4.41 25.01 -18.82
CA THR A 471 3.90 25.64 -17.59
C THR A 471 4.44 24.93 -16.34
N PRO A 472 4.58 25.62 -15.20
CA PRO A 472 5.09 25.00 -13.98
C PRO A 472 4.21 23.83 -13.53
N GLN A 473 2.89 24.00 -13.65
CA GLN A 473 1.91 22.97 -13.33
C GLN A 473 2.20 21.65 -14.07
N LEU A 474 2.48 21.71 -15.37
CA LEU A 474 2.72 20.51 -16.19
C LEU A 474 4.10 19.91 -15.95
N PHE A 475 5.13 20.74 -15.78
CA PHE A 475 6.48 20.21 -15.55
C PHE A 475 6.64 19.61 -14.15
N PHE A 476 5.99 20.20 -13.14
CA PHE A 476 6.09 19.72 -11.76
C PHE A 476 5.39 18.38 -11.53
N THR A 477 4.35 18.05 -12.30
CA THR A 477 3.71 16.73 -12.19
C THR A 477 4.67 15.60 -12.55
N ALA A 478 5.46 15.79 -13.63
CA ALA A 478 6.47 14.83 -14.07
C ALA A 478 7.65 14.70 -13.08
N LEU A 479 7.99 15.80 -12.38
CA LEU A 479 9.07 15.81 -11.38
C LEU A 479 8.64 15.32 -9.98
N ALA A 480 7.34 15.13 -9.77
CA ALA A 480 6.79 14.71 -8.49
C ALA A 480 6.50 13.20 -8.42
N ASP A 481 6.60 12.50 -9.54
CA ASP A 481 6.48 11.06 -9.62
C ASP A 481 7.84 10.37 -9.37
N PRO A 482 7.99 9.53 -8.33
CA PRO A 482 9.25 8.83 -8.10
C PRO A 482 9.55 7.77 -9.16
N LEU A 483 8.58 7.28 -9.94
CA LEU A 483 8.86 6.55 -11.17
C LEU A 483 9.48 7.52 -12.19
N GLY A 484 10.64 7.17 -12.72
CA GLY A 484 11.51 8.01 -13.56
C GLY A 484 12.30 9.05 -12.76
N SER A 485 11.66 9.85 -11.90
CA SER A 485 12.31 11.00 -11.23
C SER A 485 12.94 10.71 -9.85
N GLY A 486 12.78 9.49 -9.33
CA GLY A 486 13.38 9.06 -8.08
C GLY A 486 14.90 9.21 -8.06
N ILE A 487 15.43 9.89 -7.04
CA ILE A 487 16.85 10.25 -6.95
C ILE A 487 17.67 9.05 -6.43
N VAL A 488 18.57 8.52 -7.28
CA VAL A 488 19.46 7.41 -7.00
C VAL A 488 20.87 7.87 -6.60
N ASP A 489 21.58 7.08 -5.79
CA ASP A 489 22.96 7.36 -5.37
C ASP A 489 23.94 7.05 -6.52
N ALA A 490 24.41 8.10 -7.20
CA ALA A 490 25.32 7.99 -8.33
C ALA A 490 26.65 7.31 -7.96
N LYS A 491 27.17 7.64 -6.78
CA LYS A 491 28.44 7.09 -6.27
C LYS A 491 28.31 5.60 -5.97
N TRP A 492 27.19 5.16 -5.41
CA TRP A 492 26.91 3.75 -5.21
C TRP A 492 26.73 3.00 -6.53
N LEU A 493 25.99 3.55 -7.50
CA LEU A 493 25.83 2.95 -8.83
C LEU A 493 27.18 2.70 -9.50
N GLU A 494 28.09 3.67 -9.44
CA GLU A 494 29.46 3.51 -9.93
C GLU A 494 30.23 2.39 -9.21
N GLN A 495 30.11 2.30 -7.88
CA GLN A 495 30.80 1.28 -7.07
C GLN A 495 30.37 -0.15 -7.39
N ILE A 496 29.09 -0.38 -7.68
CA ILE A 496 28.55 -1.71 -7.99
C ILE A 496 28.65 -2.05 -9.49
N GLY A 497 29.26 -1.18 -10.30
CA GLY A 497 29.41 -1.39 -11.74
C GLY A 497 28.14 -1.11 -12.56
N ALA A 498 27.15 -0.41 -11.99
CA ALA A 498 25.94 0.05 -12.67
C ALA A 498 26.06 1.51 -13.16
N GLY A 499 27.27 2.07 -13.16
CA GLY A 499 27.51 3.48 -13.48
C GLY A 499 27.49 3.81 -14.98
N ILE A 500 27.14 5.05 -15.30
CA ILE A 500 27.13 5.61 -16.67
C ILE A 500 28.55 6.06 -17.06
N THR A 501 28.97 5.73 -18.28
CA THR A 501 30.15 6.35 -18.90
C THR A 501 29.72 7.56 -19.73
N PHE A 502 30.05 8.78 -19.28
CA PHE A 502 29.65 10.04 -19.93
C PHE A 502 30.44 10.35 -21.21
N THR A 503 30.20 9.54 -22.24
CA THR A 503 30.66 9.74 -23.62
C THR A 503 29.54 9.29 -24.58
N PRO A 504 29.52 9.72 -25.85
CA PRO A 504 28.53 9.25 -26.82
C PRO A 504 28.43 7.72 -26.90
N GLN A 505 29.58 7.04 -26.92
CA GLN A 505 29.63 5.57 -26.95
C GLN A 505 29.16 4.93 -25.64
N GLY A 506 29.41 5.59 -24.51
CA GLY A 506 28.98 5.12 -23.20
C GLY A 506 27.46 5.21 -23.01
N PHE A 507 26.83 6.29 -23.49
CA PHE A 507 25.37 6.42 -23.49
C PHE A 507 24.72 5.32 -24.34
N LEU A 508 25.22 5.11 -25.56
CA LEU A 508 24.75 4.04 -26.45
C LEU A 508 24.88 2.65 -25.80
N GLN A 509 25.96 2.42 -25.04
CA GLN A 509 26.14 1.16 -24.30
C GLN A 509 25.21 1.04 -23.09
N TYR A 510 24.83 2.16 -22.47
CA TYR A 510 24.03 2.15 -21.25
C TYR A 510 22.55 1.81 -21.51
N GLU A 511 22.03 2.17 -22.69
CA GLU A 511 20.65 1.84 -23.15
C GLU A 511 20.32 0.34 -23.01
N GLN A 512 21.32 -0.55 -23.10
CA GLN A 512 21.08 -2.00 -22.96
C GLN A 512 20.57 -2.38 -21.55
N TYR A 513 20.90 -1.59 -20.52
CA TYR A 513 20.50 -1.82 -19.14
C TYR A 513 19.04 -1.43 -18.85
N ALA A 514 18.35 -0.81 -19.81
CA ALA A 514 16.91 -0.56 -19.77
C ALA A 514 16.07 -1.79 -20.17
N ASN A 515 16.71 -2.87 -20.62
CA ASN A 515 16.03 -4.07 -21.09
C ASN A 515 16.06 -5.19 -20.06
N GLU A 516 14.91 -5.85 -19.90
CA GLU A 516 14.77 -7.03 -19.06
C GLU A 516 15.82 -8.09 -19.41
N GLY A 517 16.41 -8.68 -18.37
CA GLY A 517 17.53 -9.63 -18.46
C GLY A 517 18.92 -8.98 -18.40
N ASN A 518 19.03 -7.67 -18.65
CA ASN A 518 20.28 -6.92 -18.45
C ASN A 518 20.26 -6.07 -17.17
N TYR A 519 19.16 -6.04 -16.43
CA TYR A 519 19.04 -5.28 -15.20
C TYR A 519 20.13 -5.65 -14.19
N ASN A 520 20.67 -4.63 -13.52
CA ASN A 520 21.48 -4.86 -12.35
C ASN A 520 20.55 -5.30 -11.21
N THR A 521 20.63 -6.57 -10.81
CA THR A 521 19.72 -7.16 -9.83
C THR A 521 19.82 -6.54 -8.45
N GLN A 522 20.95 -5.91 -8.10
CA GLN A 522 21.08 -5.18 -6.85
C GLN A 522 20.30 -3.85 -6.91
N VAL A 523 20.39 -3.11 -8.02
CA VAL A 523 19.56 -1.90 -8.23
C VAL A 523 18.08 -2.27 -8.28
N GLN A 524 17.75 -3.35 -8.99
CA GLN A 524 16.38 -3.81 -9.15
C GLN A 524 15.71 -4.21 -7.82
N ASN A 525 16.42 -4.86 -6.89
CA ASN A 525 15.80 -5.54 -5.75
C ASN A 525 16.26 -5.05 -4.37
N ASP A 526 17.37 -4.31 -4.27
CA ASP A 526 17.92 -3.78 -3.02
C ASP A 526 18.67 -2.44 -3.26
N PRO A 527 17.97 -1.42 -3.80
CA PRO A 527 18.61 -0.13 -4.08
C PRO A 527 18.92 0.67 -2.82
N VAL A 528 19.93 1.54 -2.91
CA VAL A 528 20.18 2.57 -1.90
C VAL A 528 19.09 3.64 -1.98
N ALA A 529 18.38 3.80 -0.87
CA ALA A 529 17.23 4.68 -0.74
C ALA A 529 17.63 6.13 -0.48
N SER A 530 16.97 7.10 -1.12
CA SER A 530 17.07 8.53 -0.77
C SER A 530 15.98 8.99 0.21
N GLY A 531 14.88 8.25 0.28
CA GLY A 531 13.64 8.60 0.96
C GLY A 531 13.55 8.23 2.44
N PRO A 532 12.31 8.30 2.99
CA PRO A 532 12.02 8.09 4.40
C PRO A 532 12.31 6.66 4.86
N TYR A 533 12.10 5.68 3.99
CA TYR A 533 12.35 4.26 4.26
C TYR A 533 13.52 3.70 3.45
N MET A 534 14.01 2.54 3.86
CA MET A 534 14.89 1.68 3.08
C MET A 534 14.40 0.23 3.13
N ILE A 535 14.64 -0.53 2.07
CA ILE A 535 14.38 -1.96 2.07
C ILE A 535 15.33 -2.64 3.05
N LYS A 536 14.77 -3.42 3.98
CA LYS A 536 15.51 -4.24 4.93
C LYS A 536 15.58 -5.69 4.47
N THR A 537 14.49 -6.19 3.89
CA THR A 537 14.36 -7.57 3.43
C THR A 537 13.28 -7.63 2.36
N TYR A 538 13.57 -8.31 1.26
CA TYR A 538 12.60 -8.64 0.22
C TYR A 538 12.61 -10.15 -0.01
N VAL A 539 11.43 -10.76 0.06
CA VAL A 539 11.23 -12.16 -0.33
C VAL A 539 10.33 -12.16 -1.57
N PRO A 540 10.86 -12.55 -2.76
CA PRO A 540 10.17 -12.40 -4.04
C PRO A 540 8.72 -12.90 -4.02
N GLY A 541 7.82 -11.99 -4.37
CA GLY A 541 6.37 -12.18 -4.39
C GLY A 541 5.69 -12.33 -3.03
N GLN A 542 6.41 -12.62 -1.94
CA GLN A 542 5.79 -12.92 -0.63
C GLN A 542 5.59 -11.67 0.22
N TYR A 543 6.68 -10.93 0.48
CA TYR A 543 6.62 -9.71 1.30
C TYR A 543 7.89 -8.85 1.14
N VAL A 544 7.78 -7.59 1.56
CA VAL A 544 8.91 -6.67 1.79
C VAL A 544 8.85 -6.06 3.18
N VAL A 545 10.02 -5.82 3.76
CA VAL A 545 10.19 -5.11 5.05
C VAL A 545 10.89 -3.79 4.78
N LEU A 546 10.24 -2.69 5.16
CA LEU A 546 10.79 -1.34 5.09
C LEU A 546 11.16 -0.87 6.50
N ASN A 547 12.41 -0.45 6.69
CA ASN A 547 12.84 0.19 7.92
C ASN A 547 12.99 1.70 7.70
N PRO A 548 12.78 2.53 8.74
CA PRO A 548 13.15 3.94 8.67
C PRO A 548 14.60 4.11 8.22
N ASN A 549 14.81 4.98 7.23
CA ASN A 549 16.14 5.41 6.82
C ASN A 549 16.79 6.18 8.00
N PRO A 550 17.88 5.68 8.60
CA PRO A 550 18.45 6.28 9.81
C PRO A 550 18.98 7.70 9.58
N TYR A 551 19.25 8.08 8.33
CA TYR A 551 19.75 9.41 7.96
C TYR A 551 18.66 10.40 7.56
N TYR A 552 17.44 9.94 7.29
CA TYR A 552 16.32 10.82 6.97
C TYR A 552 15.74 11.44 8.25
N LYS A 553 15.74 12.78 8.34
CA LYS A 553 15.29 13.53 9.53
C LYS A 553 13.92 14.20 9.36
N GLY A 554 13.22 13.91 8.28
CA GLY A 554 12.02 14.63 7.88
C GLY A 554 12.34 15.96 7.20
N VAL A 555 11.40 16.44 6.40
CA VAL A 555 11.40 17.79 5.81
C VAL A 555 10.03 18.44 6.08
N PRO A 556 9.87 19.76 5.91
CA PRO A 556 8.56 20.40 6.10
C PRO A 556 7.47 19.71 5.27
N GLY A 557 6.40 19.23 5.93
CA GLY A 557 5.30 18.49 5.32
C GLY A 557 5.48 16.96 5.25
N VAL A 558 6.70 16.44 5.39
CA VAL A 558 7.00 15.00 5.34
C VAL A 558 7.76 14.57 6.60
N PRO A 559 7.12 13.88 7.56
CA PRO A 559 7.75 13.54 8.84
C PRO A 559 8.84 12.48 8.67
N ALA A 560 9.71 12.36 9.68
CA ALA A 560 10.58 11.19 9.79
C ALA A 560 9.74 9.97 10.20
N PRO A 561 9.90 8.81 9.54
CA PRO A 561 9.16 7.61 9.89
C PRO A 561 9.70 6.98 11.17
N ASN A 562 8.82 6.33 11.93
CA ASN A 562 9.17 5.70 13.21
C ASN A 562 8.90 4.19 13.23
N ASP A 563 7.99 3.72 12.39
CA ASP A 563 7.57 2.32 12.37
C ASP A 563 8.31 1.53 11.27
N THR A 564 8.62 0.26 11.53
CA THR A 564 8.95 -0.71 10.49
C THR A 564 7.66 -1.10 9.76
N VAL A 565 7.69 -1.17 8.44
CA VAL A 565 6.54 -1.60 7.63
C VAL A 565 6.79 -2.99 7.08
N ILE A 566 5.79 -3.86 7.16
CA ILE A 566 5.81 -5.21 6.59
C ILE A 566 4.64 -5.32 5.63
N ILE A 567 4.92 -5.37 4.34
CA ILE A 567 3.91 -5.47 3.29
C ILE A 567 3.85 -6.93 2.85
N ASN A 568 2.76 -7.62 3.15
CA ASN A 568 2.55 -9.00 2.73
C ASN A 568 1.68 -9.01 1.48
N TRP A 569 2.24 -9.50 0.37
CA TRP A 569 1.47 -9.75 -0.84
C TRP A 569 0.85 -11.14 -0.77
N VAL A 570 -0.47 -11.15 -0.79
CA VAL A 570 -1.30 -12.33 -0.58
C VAL A 570 -1.97 -12.70 -1.88
N LYS A 571 -2.05 -14.00 -2.13
CA LYS A 571 -2.58 -14.58 -3.36
C LYS A 571 -4.09 -14.48 -3.57
N ASP A 572 -4.88 -14.22 -2.53
CA ASP A 572 -6.34 -14.13 -2.64
C ASP A 572 -7.00 -13.24 -1.57
N PRO A 573 -8.23 -12.76 -1.82
CA PRO A 573 -8.93 -11.86 -0.89
C PRO A 573 -9.30 -12.48 0.46
N GLN A 574 -9.59 -13.79 0.51
CA GLN A 574 -10.02 -14.45 1.75
C GLN A 574 -8.85 -14.48 2.74
N THR A 575 -7.66 -14.86 2.27
CA THR A 575 -6.45 -14.85 3.11
C THR A 575 -6.13 -13.43 3.60
N ALA A 576 -6.22 -12.41 2.74
CA ALA A 576 -5.99 -11.01 3.14
C ALA A 576 -7.00 -10.52 4.19
N TYR A 577 -8.30 -10.80 3.99
CA TYR A 577 -9.36 -10.50 4.95
C TYR A 577 -9.15 -11.22 6.30
N GLU A 578 -8.72 -12.48 6.29
CA GLU A 578 -8.46 -13.25 7.50
C GLU A 578 -7.26 -12.70 8.30
N LEU A 579 -6.18 -12.32 7.62
CA LEU A 579 -5.03 -11.67 8.27
C LEU A 579 -5.48 -10.37 8.96
N PHE A 580 -6.27 -9.54 8.28
CA PHE A 580 -6.78 -8.31 8.87
C PHE A 580 -7.78 -8.56 10.01
N SER A 581 -8.83 -9.33 9.78
CA SER A 581 -9.91 -9.56 10.76
C SER A 581 -9.42 -10.27 12.03
N SER A 582 -8.35 -11.06 11.94
CA SER A 582 -7.69 -11.70 13.10
C SER A 582 -6.67 -10.82 13.83
N GLY A 583 -6.41 -9.61 13.33
CA GLY A 583 -5.46 -8.67 13.92
C GLY A 583 -4.00 -8.92 13.56
N LYS A 584 -3.74 -9.78 12.55
CA LYS A 584 -2.40 -10.03 12.00
C LYS A 584 -1.95 -8.98 11.00
N ALA A 585 -2.88 -8.19 10.45
CA ALA A 585 -2.59 -7.01 9.65
C ALA A 585 -3.32 -5.78 10.24
N ASP A 586 -2.63 -4.64 10.17
CA ASP A 586 -3.09 -3.32 10.54
C ASP A 586 -3.84 -2.63 9.39
N ILE A 587 -3.49 -2.95 8.15
CA ILE A 587 -4.08 -2.41 6.91
C ILE A 587 -4.38 -3.58 5.96
N VAL A 588 -5.51 -3.52 5.23
CA VAL A 588 -5.83 -4.44 4.14
C VAL A 588 -6.32 -3.71 2.89
N THR A 589 -5.81 -4.13 1.73
CA THR A 589 -6.10 -3.54 0.41
C THR A 589 -6.45 -4.63 -0.62
N GLY A 590 -7.07 -4.25 -1.74
CA GLY A 590 -7.37 -5.17 -2.86
C GLY A 590 -8.51 -6.16 -2.61
N LEU A 591 -9.42 -5.89 -1.65
CA LEU A 591 -10.58 -6.74 -1.39
C LEU A 591 -11.73 -6.44 -2.39
N PRO A 592 -12.33 -7.46 -3.04
CA PRO A 592 -13.51 -7.27 -3.88
C PRO A 592 -14.69 -6.66 -3.11
N THR A 593 -15.58 -5.95 -3.82
CA THR A 593 -16.76 -5.29 -3.22
C THR A 593 -17.69 -6.26 -2.47
N SER A 594 -17.63 -7.56 -2.80
CA SER A 594 -18.37 -8.62 -2.09
C SER A 594 -17.98 -8.79 -0.62
N TYR A 595 -16.79 -8.36 -0.21
CA TYR A 595 -16.33 -8.38 1.19
C TYR A 595 -16.82 -7.18 2.00
N PHE A 596 -17.36 -6.15 1.35
CA PHE A 596 -17.77 -4.92 2.01
C PHE A 596 -18.78 -5.11 3.16
N PRO A 597 -19.79 -6.01 3.07
CA PRO A 597 -20.65 -6.29 4.23
C PRO A 597 -19.89 -6.78 5.47
N SER A 598 -18.88 -7.64 5.27
CA SER A 598 -18.01 -8.12 6.35
C SER A 598 -17.16 -7.01 6.94
N LEU A 599 -16.63 -6.11 6.08
CA LEU A 599 -15.88 -4.93 6.52
C LEU A 599 -16.75 -3.96 7.33
N LYS A 600 -17.97 -3.69 6.89
CA LYS A 600 -18.94 -2.87 7.65
C LYS A 600 -19.31 -3.50 8.98
N GLN A 601 -19.33 -4.83 9.07
CA GLN A 601 -19.51 -5.52 10.35
C GLN A 601 -18.33 -5.28 11.29
N LEU A 602 -17.08 -5.36 10.81
CA LEU A 602 -15.89 -5.05 11.60
C LEU A 602 -15.90 -3.59 12.06
N GLU A 603 -16.25 -2.65 11.18
CA GLU A 603 -16.37 -1.23 11.51
C GLU A 603 -17.44 -0.99 12.59
N ALA A 604 -18.62 -1.60 12.47
CA ALA A 604 -19.67 -1.52 13.49
C ALA A 604 -19.26 -2.11 14.85
N GLN A 605 -18.26 -3.00 14.86
CA GLN A 605 -17.68 -3.59 16.06
C GLN A 605 -16.48 -2.79 16.60
N ASN A 606 -16.14 -1.64 16.00
CA ASN A 606 -14.93 -0.87 16.28
C ASN A 606 -13.65 -1.70 16.12
N GLN A 607 -13.60 -2.53 15.07
CA GLN A 607 -12.45 -3.36 14.71
C GLN A 607 -11.79 -2.95 13.39
N ALA A 608 -12.38 -1.99 12.68
CA ALA A 608 -11.86 -1.39 11.47
C ALA A 608 -12.36 0.06 11.32
N ASN A 609 -11.63 0.87 10.57
CA ASN A 609 -12.07 2.13 10.00
C ASN A 609 -11.98 2.01 8.47
N ILE A 610 -12.99 2.53 7.76
CA ILE A 610 -13.00 2.54 6.29
C ILE A 610 -12.94 3.99 5.81
N TYR A 611 -11.93 4.31 5.01
CA TYR A 611 -11.76 5.64 4.41
C TYR A 611 -11.90 5.53 2.90
N GLN A 612 -12.84 6.25 2.32
CA GLN A 612 -13.10 6.28 0.89
C GLN A 612 -12.39 7.47 0.23
N PHE A 613 -11.85 7.28 -0.97
CA PHE A 613 -11.25 8.33 -1.78
C PHE A 613 -11.52 8.11 -3.27
N ASN A 614 -11.39 9.16 -4.06
CA ASN A 614 -11.56 9.10 -5.51
C ASN A 614 -10.22 8.72 -6.16
N THR A 615 -10.25 7.88 -7.19
CA THR A 615 -9.06 7.56 -7.96
C THR A 615 -8.84 8.56 -9.09
N LEU A 616 -7.60 8.66 -9.58
CA LEU A 616 -7.32 9.23 -10.90
C LEU A 616 -7.22 8.11 -11.93
N SER A 617 -8.28 7.33 -12.02
CA SER A 617 -8.43 6.27 -13.01
C SER A 617 -9.81 6.25 -13.62
N GLU A 618 -9.93 5.68 -14.82
CA GLU A 618 -11.20 5.49 -15.51
C GLU A 618 -11.22 4.14 -16.21
N PHE A 619 -12.37 3.48 -16.24
CA PHE A 619 -12.55 2.23 -16.97
C PHE A 619 -13.74 2.27 -17.93
N PHE A 620 -13.58 1.59 -19.07
CA PHE A 620 -14.53 1.59 -20.17
C PHE A 620 -14.39 0.34 -21.05
N PHE A 621 -15.39 0.06 -21.89
CA PHE A 621 -15.23 -0.92 -22.97
C PHE A 621 -14.76 -0.26 -24.26
N ILE A 622 -13.78 -0.88 -24.88
CA ILE A 622 -13.11 -0.44 -26.10
C ILE A 622 -13.71 -1.14 -27.32
N PHE A 623 -13.83 -0.38 -28.43
CA PHE A 623 -14.19 -0.91 -29.75
C PHE A 623 -12.96 -0.99 -30.64
N ASN A 624 -12.66 -2.18 -31.17
CA ASN A 624 -11.66 -2.33 -32.21
C ASN A 624 -12.29 -2.13 -33.60
N LEU A 625 -11.90 -1.07 -34.30
CA LEU A 625 -12.43 -0.72 -35.62
C LEU A 625 -11.76 -1.53 -36.74
N ASN A 626 -10.62 -2.17 -36.49
CA ASN A 626 -9.82 -2.90 -37.47
C ASN A 626 -9.36 -4.27 -36.93
N ILE A 627 -10.33 -5.15 -36.73
CA ILE A 627 -10.14 -6.45 -36.08
C ILE A 627 -9.34 -7.40 -36.98
N SER A 628 -8.26 -7.96 -36.44
CA SER A 628 -7.53 -9.04 -37.10
C SER A 628 -8.31 -10.35 -37.03
N ASN A 629 -9.07 -10.66 -38.09
CA ASN A 629 -9.85 -11.90 -38.17
C ASN A 629 -9.00 -13.18 -38.12
N THR A 630 -7.75 -13.13 -38.60
CA THR A 630 -6.82 -14.25 -38.51
C THR A 630 -6.41 -14.48 -37.06
N SER A 631 -6.00 -13.42 -36.36
CA SER A 631 -5.61 -13.50 -34.96
C SER A 631 -6.80 -13.80 -34.05
N LEU A 632 -8.02 -13.34 -34.37
CA LEU A 632 -9.25 -13.65 -33.61
C LEU A 632 -9.47 -15.16 -33.43
N LYS A 633 -9.06 -15.97 -34.41
CA LYS A 633 -9.17 -17.43 -34.33
C LYS A 633 -8.28 -18.06 -33.26
N THR A 634 -7.25 -17.36 -32.77
CA THR A 634 -6.42 -17.84 -31.64
C THR A 634 -7.14 -17.73 -30.31
N LEU A 635 -8.09 -16.78 -30.17
CA LEU A 635 -8.95 -16.64 -29.00
C LEU A 635 -10.08 -17.70 -28.99
N GLY A 636 -10.47 -18.20 -30.18
CA GLY A 636 -11.45 -19.26 -30.34
C GLY A 636 -11.84 -19.46 -31.81
N THR A 637 -11.88 -20.70 -32.28
CA THR A 637 -12.14 -21.01 -33.69
C THR A 637 -13.57 -20.67 -34.14
N GLN A 638 -14.52 -20.61 -33.21
CA GLN A 638 -15.92 -20.24 -33.42
C GLN A 638 -16.12 -18.74 -33.72
N TYR A 639 -15.19 -17.88 -33.27
CA TYR A 639 -15.39 -16.43 -33.33
C TYR A 639 -15.30 -15.89 -34.77
N HIS A 640 -16.25 -15.06 -35.16
CA HIS A 640 -16.31 -14.44 -36.48
C HIS A 640 -17.05 -13.10 -36.43
N VAL A 641 -16.51 -12.11 -37.15
CA VAL A 641 -17.07 -10.76 -37.27
C VAL A 641 -16.47 -10.11 -38.53
N PRO A 642 -17.17 -9.23 -39.25
CA PRO A 642 -16.52 -8.38 -40.25
C PRO A 642 -15.41 -7.56 -39.60
N SER A 643 -14.22 -7.48 -40.21
CA SER A 643 -13.05 -6.85 -39.58
C SER A 643 -13.27 -5.36 -39.25
N ASN A 644 -14.15 -4.70 -39.98
CA ASN A 644 -14.51 -3.29 -39.81
C ASN A 644 -15.92 -3.10 -39.20
N TYR A 645 -16.47 -4.11 -38.53
CA TYR A 645 -17.84 -4.06 -37.98
C TYR A 645 -18.07 -2.83 -37.09
N PHE A 646 -17.11 -2.52 -36.21
CA PHE A 646 -17.17 -1.36 -35.33
C PHE A 646 -16.67 -0.05 -35.96
N ALA A 647 -16.19 -0.04 -37.22
CA ALA A 647 -15.93 1.22 -37.94
C ALA A 647 -17.23 1.99 -38.27
N ASN A 648 -18.37 1.29 -38.26
CA ASN A 648 -19.69 1.87 -38.43
C ASN A 648 -20.17 2.58 -37.16
N LEU A 649 -20.30 3.91 -37.20
CA LEU A 649 -20.72 4.73 -36.06
C LEU A 649 -22.05 4.25 -35.44
N TYR A 650 -23.04 3.92 -36.27
CA TYR A 650 -24.34 3.47 -35.76
C TYR A 650 -24.29 2.12 -35.06
N VAL A 651 -23.27 1.29 -35.35
CA VAL A 651 -23.02 0.06 -34.59
C VAL A 651 -22.48 0.40 -33.19
N ARG A 652 -21.44 1.24 -33.09
CA ARG A 652 -20.89 1.66 -31.79
C ARG A 652 -21.95 2.36 -30.94
N GLU A 653 -22.73 3.25 -31.55
CA GLU A 653 -23.87 3.91 -30.91
C GLU A 653 -24.90 2.88 -30.41
N ALA A 654 -25.33 1.92 -31.25
CA ALA A 654 -26.25 0.88 -30.83
C ALA A 654 -25.72 0.05 -29.65
N PHE A 655 -24.44 -0.30 -29.68
CA PHE A 655 -23.78 -1.08 -28.64
C PHE A 655 -23.69 -0.31 -27.31
N ALA A 656 -23.36 0.98 -27.35
CA ALA A 656 -23.35 1.85 -26.17
C ALA A 656 -24.75 1.99 -25.54
N TYR A 657 -25.79 2.25 -26.34
CA TYR A 657 -27.18 2.29 -25.85
C TYR A 657 -27.70 0.93 -25.36
N ALA A 658 -27.06 -0.18 -25.71
CA ALA A 658 -27.38 -1.51 -25.20
C ALA A 658 -26.72 -1.83 -23.85
N PHE A 659 -25.77 -1.04 -23.37
CA PHE A 659 -25.14 -1.23 -22.07
C PHE A 659 -26.01 -0.65 -20.94
N ASN A 660 -26.30 -1.43 -19.90
CA ASN A 660 -27.12 -0.99 -18.78
C ASN A 660 -26.27 -0.37 -17.67
N TYR A 661 -25.93 0.91 -17.85
CA TYR A 661 -25.07 1.69 -16.94
C TYR A 661 -25.56 1.70 -15.50
N THR A 662 -26.85 1.94 -15.27
CA THR A 662 -27.43 1.95 -13.91
C THR A 662 -27.29 0.60 -13.24
N ASN A 663 -27.64 -0.50 -13.92
CA ASN A 663 -27.50 -1.83 -13.33
C ASN A 663 -26.04 -2.21 -13.07
N TYR A 664 -25.13 -1.79 -13.96
CA TYR A 664 -23.69 -1.98 -13.77
C TYR A 664 -23.21 -1.34 -12.47
N ILE A 665 -23.39 -0.03 -12.32
CA ILE A 665 -22.94 0.72 -11.13
C ILE A 665 -23.65 0.24 -9.85
N ASP A 666 -24.98 0.11 -9.90
CA ASP A 666 -25.77 -0.09 -8.69
C ASP A 666 -25.68 -1.53 -8.14
N ASN A 667 -25.63 -2.52 -9.02
CA ASN A 667 -25.81 -3.93 -8.65
C ASN A 667 -24.60 -4.82 -8.94
N ILE A 668 -23.87 -4.56 -10.03
CA ILE A 668 -22.70 -5.36 -10.42
C ILE A 668 -21.46 -4.87 -9.67
N VAL A 669 -21.11 -3.60 -9.84
CA VAL A 669 -20.09 -2.91 -9.02
C VAL A 669 -20.56 -2.88 -7.55
N GLY A 670 -21.82 -2.49 -7.34
CA GLY A 670 -22.55 -2.77 -6.11
C GLY A 670 -22.88 -1.54 -5.28
N ASN A 671 -22.96 -0.35 -5.88
CA ASN A 671 -23.20 0.88 -5.13
C ASN A 671 -24.45 0.84 -4.26
N ASN A 672 -25.61 0.55 -4.88
CA ASN A 672 -26.87 0.43 -4.17
C ASN A 672 -26.98 -0.90 -3.42
N LYS A 673 -26.38 -1.97 -3.97
CA LYS A 673 -26.39 -3.31 -3.35
C LYS A 673 -25.75 -3.32 -1.96
N TYR A 674 -24.66 -2.58 -1.77
CA TYR A 674 -23.90 -2.54 -0.53
C TYR A 674 -24.00 -1.20 0.22
N GLY A 675 -24.61 -0.18 -0.37
CA GLY A 675 -24.79 1.14 0.25
C GLY A 675 -23.48 1.92 0.37
N PHE A 676 -22.58 1.78 -0.60
CA PHE A 676 -21.26 2.41 -0.64
C PHE A 676 -20.88 2.75 -2.07
N GLN A 677 -20.28 3.91 -2.33
CA GLN A 677 -20.04 4.37 -3.69
C GLN A 677 -18.66 3.88 -4.19
N PHE A 678 -18.56 2.63 -4.64
CA PHE A 678 -17.31 2.05 -5.20
C PHE A 678 -16.91 2.66 -6.55
N ALA A 679 -17.85 3.30 -7.24
CA ALA A 679 -17.55 3.99 -8.48
C ALA A 679 -18.61 5.04 -8.79
N SER A 680 -18.27 5.98 -9.67
CA SER A 680 -19.17 7.01 -10.18
C SER A 680 -19.36 6.80 -11.68
N PRO A 681 -20.59 6.85 -12.22
CA PRO A 681 -20.79 6.81 -13.66
C PRO A 681 -20.09 8.02 -14.29
N TYR A 682 -19.32 7.77 -15.34
CA TYR A 682 -18.57 8.83 -16.02
C TYR A 682 -18.56 8.62 -17.54
N ALA A 683 -18.49 9.74 -18.27
CA ALA A 683 -18.40 9.78 -19.72
C ALA A 683 -17.49 10.92 -20.17
N GLY A 684 -16.45 10.57 -20.91
CA GLY A 684 -15.32 11.42 -21.28
C GLY A 684 -14.02 10.71 -20.90
N VAL A 685 -12.89 11.41 -20.91
CA VAL A 685 -11.59 10.92 -20.39
C VAL A 685 -10.89 11.92 -19.47
N ILE A 686 -11.34 13.18 -19.44
CA ILE A 686 -10.81 14.20 -18.52
C ILE A 686 -11.59 14.12 -17.22
N ILE A 687 -11.29 13.12 -16.38
CA ILE A 687 -12.02 12.77 -15.15
C ILE A 687 -12.00 13.84 -14.04
N PRO A 688 -12.96 13.80 -13.09
CA PRO A 688 -12.90 14.59 -11.86
C PRO A 688 -11.54 14.43 -11.14
N GLY A 689 -10.93 15.56 -10.79
CA GLY A 689 -9.60 15.62 -10.14
C GLY A 689 -8.50 16.15 -11.05
N LEU A 690 -8.65 16.00 -12.37
CA LEU A 690 -7.76 16.59 -13.35
C LEU A 690 -8.07 18.08 -13.60
N PRO A 691 -7.06 18.90 -13.96
CA PRO A 691 -7.28 20.20 -14.56
C PRO A 691 -8.24 20.09 -15.76
N TYR A 692 -9.02 21.14 -16.03
CA TYR A 692 -9.93 21.21 -17.18
C TYR A 692 -11.01 20.10 -17.25
N TYR A 693 -11.31 19.44 -16.12
CA TYR A 693 -12.43 18.53 -15.96
C TYR A 693 -13.69 19.00 -16.71
N VAL A 694 -14.28 18.11 -17.52
CA VAL A 694 -15.53 18.37 -18.24
C VAL A 694 -16.64 17.51 -17.64
N PRO A 695 -17.62 18.11 -16.94
CA PRO A 695 -18.74 17.35 -16.41
C PRO A 695 -19.54 16.69 -17.53
N PRO A 696 -19.95 15.41 -17.41
CA PRO A 696 -20.77 14.75 -18.42
C PRO A 696 -22.11 15.46 -18.69
N SER A 697 -22.61 16.25 -17.73
CA SER A 697 -23.79 17.10 -17.89
C SER A 697 -23.61 18.26 -18.88
N GLU A 698 -22.36 18.59 -19.23
CA GLU A 698 -22.01 19.59 -20.24
C GLU A 698 -21.73 18.98 -21.61
N LEU A 699 -21.81 17.65 -21.73
CA LEU A 699 -21.64 16.91 -22.97
C LEU A 699 -23.01 16.49 -23.52
N GLU A 700 -23.19 16.68 -24.82
CA GLU A 700 -24.37 16.23 -25.56
C GLU A 700 -24.18 14.80 -26.06
N ASN A 701 -25.30 14.09 -26.28
CA ASN A 701 -25.34 12.73 -26.83
C ASN A 701 -24.64 11.65 -26.01
N VAL A 702 -24.41 11.88 -24.71
CA VAL A 702 -23.94 10.83 -23.80
C VAL A 702 -24.95 9.66 -23.82
N PRO A 703 -24.53 8.43 -24.17
CA PRO A 703 -25.44 7.30 -24.28
C PRO A 703 -26.16 6.99 -22.97
N THR A 704 -27.40 6.51 -23.08
CA THR A 704 -28.18 5.98 -21.96
C THR A 704 -28.73 4.61 -22.31
N PHE A 705 -29.08 3.78 -21.33
CA PHE A 705 -29.59 2.45 -21.62
C PHE A 705 -30.96 2.50 -22.32
N ASN A 706 -31.04 2.05 -23.59
CA ASN A 706 -32.27 1.98 -24.36
C ASN A 706 -32.18 0.94 -25.49
N LEU A 707 -32.62 -0.30 -25.21
CA LEU A 707 -32.60 -1.40 -26.18
C LEU A 707 -33.43 -1.13 -27.45
N SER A 708 -34.55 -0.42 -27.33
CA SER A 708 -35.41 -0.12 -28.48
C SER A 708 -34.72 0.82 -29.45
N TYR A 709 -34.05 1.85 -28.93
CA TYR A 709 -33.27 2.78 -29.73
C TYR A 709 -32.00 2.13 -30.28
N ALA A 710 -31.28 1.34 -29.47
CA ALA A 710 -30.14 0.55 -29.91
C ALA A 710 -30.48 -0.35 -31.12
N LYS A 711 -31.63 -1.04 -31.08
CA LYS A 711 -32.10 -1.83 -32.22
C LYS A 711 -32.38 -0.99 -33.47
N GLN A 712 -32.99 0.19 -33.32
CA GLN A 712 -33.24 1.09 -34.45
C GLN A 712 -31.93 1.56 -35.10
N LEU A 713 -30.93 1.87 -34.28
CA LEU A 713 -29.59 2.24 -34.74
C LEU A 713 -28.90 1.10 -35.48
N LEU A 714 -28.99 -0.13 -34.97
CA LEU A 714 -28.44 -1.30 -35.64
C LEU A 714 -29.13 -1.61 -36.98
N ILE A 715 -30.44 -1.34 -37.10
CA ILE A 715 -31.16 -1.40 -38.38
C ILE A 715 -30.64 -0.31 -39.32
N LYS A 716 -30.51 0.93 -38.83
CA LYS A 716 -30.01 2.07 -39.60
C LYS A 716 -28.56 1.88 -40.08
N SER A 717 -27.74 1.17 -39.30
CA SER A 717 -26.36 0.86 -39.65
C SER A 717 -26.24 -0.10 -40.84
N GLY A 718 -27.31 -0.84 -41.16
CA GLY A 718 -27.30 -1.90 -42.16
C GLY A 718 -26.71 -3.22 -41.65
N MET A 719 -26.37 -3.32 -40.36
CA MET A 719 -25.76 -4.51 -39.75
C MET A 719 -26.76 -5.40 -38.99
N TYR A 720 -28.03 -5.05 -38.96
CA TYR A 720 -29.09 -5.93 -38.45
C TYR A 720 -29.19 -7.22 -39.30
N ASN A 721 -29.32 -8.36 -38.63
CA ASN A 721 -29.24 -9.73 -39.16
C ASN A 721 -27.87 -10.18 -39.69
N VAL A 722 -26.79 -9.41 -39.46
CA VAL A 722 -25.44 -9.88 -39.75
C VAL A 722 -25.00 -10.80 -38.60
N SER A 723 -24.76 -12.08 -38.91
CA SER A 723 -24.27 -13.05 -37.92
C SER A 723 -22.85 -12.72 -37.48
N ILE A 724 -22.68 -12.54 -36.17
CA ILE A 724 -21.38 -12.40 -35.52
C ILE A 724 -21.33 -13.30 -34.28
N ASN A 725 -20.16 -13.87 -34.02
CA ASN A 725 -19.84 -14.53 -32.75
C ASN A 725 -18.54 -13.93 -32.22
N ILE A 726 -18.58 -13.19 -31.13
CA ILE A 726 -17.45 -12.41 -30.62
C ILE A 726 -17.21 -12.63 -29.13
N PRO A 727 -15.94 -12.63 -28.68
CA PRO A 727 -15.64 -12.49 -27.27
C PRO A 727 -15.74 -11.03 -26.82
N ILE A 728 -16.08 -10.83 -25.54
CA ILE A 728 -15.85 -9.57 -24.81
C ILE A 728 -14.73 -9.88 -23.81
N ILE A 729 -13.54 -9.32 -24.05
CA ILE A 729 -12.36 -9.65 -23.23
C ILE A 729 -12.41 -8.89 -21.90
N VAL A 730 -12.13 -9.60 -20.81
CA VAL A 730 -12.02 -9.04 -19.46
C VAL A 730 -10.79 -9.64 -18.76
N SER A 731 -10.19 -8.90 -17.82
CA SER A 731 -9.02 -9.38 -17.09
C SER A 731 -9.34 -10.59 -16.21
N SER A 732 -8.42 -11.54 -16.14
CA SER A 732 -8.61 -12.80 -15.42
C SER A 732 -8.79 -12.57 -13.92
N GLY A 733 -9.82 -13.21 -13.35
CA GLY A 733 -10.16 -13.06 -11.94
C GLY A 733 -11.10 -11.90 -11.64
N ASP A 734 -11.34 -10.98 -12.59
CA ASP A 734 -12.32 -9.92 -12.40
C ASP A 734 -13.75 -10.46 -12.58
N THR A 735 -14.43 -10.71 -11.46
CA THR A 735 -15.80 -11.22 -11.48
C THR A 735 -16.84 -10.14 -11.72
N VAL A 736 -16.51 -8.87 -11.44
CA VAL A 736 -17.42 -7.72 -11.59
C VAL A 736 -17.55 -7.40 -13.07
N ASP A 737 -16.43 -7.27 -13.78
CA ASP A 737 -16.42 -6.91 -15.19
C ASP A 737 -16.85 -8.08 -16.08
N TYR A 738 -16.57 -9.32 -15.69
CA TYR A 738 -17.15 -10.49 -16.34
C TYR A 738 -18.67 -10.48 -16.28
N ALA A 739 -19.25 -10.14 -15.12
CA ALA A 739 -20.70 -10.01 -14.97
C ALA A 739 -21.26 -8.83 -15.79
N ALA A 740 -20.54 -7.71 -15.89
CA ALA A 740 -20.89 -6.57 -16.73
C ALA A 740 -20.90 -6.94 -18.23
N ALA A 741 -19.84 -7.60 -18.70
CA ALA A 741 -19.73 -8.12 -20.05
C ALA A 741 -20.84 -9.15 -20.35
N GLN A 742 -21.20 -10.00 -19.38
CA GLN A 742 -22.28 -10.97 -19.54
C GLN A 742 -23.65 -10.30 -19.66
N MET A 743 -23.92 -9.30 -18.81
CA MET A 743 -25.13 -8.47 -18.89
C MET A 743 -25.23 -7.80 -20.26
N TRP A 744 -24.13 -7.22 -20.74
CA TRP A 744 -24.10 -6.54 -22.03
C TRP A 744 -24.29 -7.51 -23.20
N ALA A 745 -23.63 -8.67 -23.18
CA ALA A 745 -23.82 -9.73 -24.17
C ALA A 745 -25.29 -10.17 -24.28
N GLN A 746 -25.99 -10.32 -23.15
CA GLN A 746 -27.42 -10.63 -23.14
C GLN A 746 -28.24 -9.51 -23.79
N ALA A 747 -27.97 -8.25 -23.45
CA ALA A 747 -28.63 -7.09 -24.06
C ALA A 747 -28.40 -7.01 -25.59
N LEU A 748 -27.19 -7.29 -26.06
CA LEU A 748 -26.85 -7.32 -27.49
C LEU A 748 -27.64 -8.40 -28.24
N SER A 749 -27.81 -9.59 -27.66
CA SER A 749 -28.65 -10.65 -28.26
C SER A 749 -30.13 -10.29 -28.34
N GLN A 750 -30.62 -9.37 -27.48
CA GLN A 750 -32.01 -8.90 -27.51
C GLN A 750 -32.27 -7.89 -28.62
N ILE A 751 -31.28 -7.05 -28.95
CA ILE A 751 -31.42 -6.10 -30.06
C ILE A 751 -31.33 -6.82 -31.40
N ASP A 752 -30.50 -7.86 -31.53
CA ASP A 752 -30.42 -8.76 -32.68
C ASP A 752 -29.96 -10.17 -32.27
N PRO A 753 -30.78 -11.23 -32.46
CA PRO A 753 -30.42 -12.60 -32.10
C PRO A 753 -29.25 -13.19 -32.91
N ASN A 754 -28.81 -12.51 -33.98
CA ASN A 754 -27.63 -12.88 -34.76
C ASN A 754 -26.31 -12.38 -34.14
N ILE A 755 -26.39 -11.56 -33.09
CA ILE A 755 -25.24 -11.18 -32.28
C ILE A 755 -25.06 -12.20 -31.15
N GLN A 756 -24.03 -13.04 -31.28
CA GLN A 756 -23.59 -13.94 -30.21
C GLN A 756 -22.34 -13.34 -29.56
N ALA A 757 -22.48 -12.76 -28.38
CA ALA A 757 -21.36 -12.26 -27.59
C ALA A 757 -21.21 -13.07 -26.30
N GLN A 758 -19.99 -13.21 -25.80
CA GLN A 758 -19.72 -13.87 -24.52
C GLN A 758 -18.45 -13.34 -23.86
N PRO A 759 -18.40 -13.20 -22.53
CA PRO A 759 -17.16 -12.80 -21.86
C PRO A 759 -16.07 -13.87 -21.99
N LEU A 760 -14.82 -13.42 -22.09
CA LEU A 760 -13.64 -14.27 -22.12
C LEU A 760 -12.54 -13.68 -21.22
N TYR A 761 -12.09 -14.47 -20.25
CA TYR A 761 -10.95 -14.11 -19.42
C TYR A 761 -9.64 -14.24 -20.19
N LEU A 762 -8.80 -13.20 -20.12
CA LEU A 762 -7.38 -13.26 -20.48
C LEU A 762 -6.53 -12.62 -19.37
N PRO A 763 -5.29 -13.05 -19.13
CA PRO A 763 -4.38 -12.33 -18.24
C PRO A 763 -4.16 -10.90 -18.73
N PHE A 764 -4.03 -9.93 -17.82
CA PHE A 764 -3.79 -8.52 -18.17
C PHE A 764 -2.62 -8.35 -19.15
N SER A 765 -1.49 -9.00 -18.88
CA SER A 765 -0.31 -8.98 -19.77
C SER A 765 -0.59 -9.52 -21.17
N GLN A 766 -1.50 -10.48 -21.31
CA GLN A 766 -1.93 -10.98 -22.62
C GLN A 766 -2.83 -9.97 -23.33
N ILE A 767 -3.72 -9.26 -22.61
CA ILE A 767 -4.57 -8.22 -23.19
C ILE A 767 -3.70 -7.13 -23.81
N ILE A 768 -2.76 -6.57 -23.04
CA ILE A 768 -1.79 -5.57 -23.52
C ILE A 768 -0.94 -6.12 -24.68
N GLY A 769 -0.45 -7.35 -24.57
CA GLY A 769 0.34 -7.98 -25.63
C GLY A 769 -0.43 -8.22 -26.95
N LEU A 770 -1.76 -8.14 -26.94
CA LEU A 770 -2.60 -8.23 -28.13
C LEU A 770 -2.87 -6.86 -28.78
N GLU A 771 -2.59 -5.75 -28.10
CA GLU A 771 -2.78 -4.38 -28.59
C GLU A 771 -1.69 -3.97 -29.59
N VAL A 772 -1.61 -4.70 -30.69
CA VAL A 772 -0.67 -4.44 -31.78
C VAL A 772 -1.41 -3.81 -32.96
N PRO A 773 -1.04 -2.61 -33.42
CA PRO A 773 -1.66 -1.95 -34.57
C PRO A 773 -1.82 -2.85 -35.79
N GLY A 774 -3.07 -3.01 -36.23
CA GLY A 774 -3.45 -3.86 -37.38
C GLY A 774 -3.39 -5.36 -37.13
N GLN A 775 -3.03 -5.82 -35.92
CA GLN A 775 -3.00 -7.22 -35.52
C GLN A 775 -3.91 -7.53 -34.32
N ASN A 776 -4.47 -6.51 -33.66
CA ASN A 776 -5.36 -6.66 -32.52
C ASN A 776 -6.57 -7.56 -32.87
N PRO A 777 -6.72 -8.73 -32.22
CA PRO A 777 -7.84 -9.65 -32.47
C PRO A 777 -9.10 -9.32 -31.69
N MET A 778 -9.04 -8.43 -30.68
CA MET A 778 -10.08 -8.27 -29.68
C MET A 778 -11.19 -7.37 -30.23
N PRO A 779 -12.42 -7.86 -30.48
CA PRO A 779 -13.49 -7.01 -31.02
C PRO A 779 -14.01 -6.00 -29.99
N LEU A 780 -14.12 -6.47 -28.75
CA LEU A 780 -14.52 -5.70 -27.57
C LEU A 780 -13.66 -6.17 -26.40
N TYR A 781 -13.17 -5.23 -25.60
CA TYR A 781 -12.45 -5.54 -24.38
C TYR A 781 -12.65 -4.44 -23.34
N TYR A 782 -12.49 -4.80 -22.07
CA TYR A 782 -12.58 -3.87 -20.95
C TYR A 782 -11.18 -3.57 -20.42
N LEU A 783 -10.84 -2.30 -20.34
CA LEU A 783 -9.62 -1.80 -19.74
C LEU A 783 -9.86 -0.41 -19.13
N GLY A 784 -8.81 0.23 -18.67
CA GLY A 784 -8.87 1.56 -18.11
C GLY A 784 -7.54 2.28 -18.17
N TRP A 785 -7.57 3.56 -17.86
CA TRP A 785 -6.37 4.37 -17.72
C TRP A 785 -6.20 4.76 -16.25
N ILE A 786 -4.98 4.62 -15.75
CA ILE A 786 -4.55 5.15 -14.46
C ILE A 786 -3.56 6.25 -14.80
N ALA A 787 -3.65 7.41 -14.15
CA ALA A 787 -2.78 8.54 -14.46
C ALA A 787 -1.30 8.16 -14.36
N ASP A 788 -0.52 8.38 -15.43
CA ASP A 788 0.95 8.42 -15.38
C ASP A 788 1.43 9.77 -14.84
N TYR A 789 0.62 10.81 -15.03
CA TYR A 789 0.74 12.10 -14.36
C TYR A 789 -0.63 12.81 -14.40
N PRO A 790 -1.02 13.56 -13.36
CA PRO A 790 -2.36 14.08 -13.22
C PRO A 790 -2.59 15.35 -14.06
N TYR A 791 -2.54 15.20 -15.38
CA TYR A 791 -2.82 16.25 -16.36
C TYR A 791 -3.63 15.73 -17.55
N PRO A 792 -4.50 16.53 -18.19
CA PRO A 792 -5.36 16.03 -19.26
C PRO A 792 -4.63 15.46 -20.47
N SER A 793 -3.43 15.95 -20.80
CA SER A 793 -2.64 15.41 -21.91
C SER A 793 -2.28 13.95 -21.72
N ASP A 794 -2.14 13.47 -20.48
CA ASP A 794 -1.88 12.06 -20.20
C ASP A 794 -3.04 11.18 -20.69
N PHE A 795 -4.25 11.55 -20.26
CA PHE A 795 -5.49 10.85 -20.57
C PHE A 795 -5.85 10.98 -22.05
N VAL A 796 -5.94 12.23 -22.52
CA VAL A 796 -6.46 12.55 -23.85
C VAL A 796 -5.52 12.07 -24.96
N ASN A 797 -4.20 12.11 -24.77
CA ASN A 797 -3.27 11.61 -25.78
C ASN A 797 -3.28 10.09 -25.84
N ALA A 798 -3.33 9.40 -24.69
CA ALA A 798 -3.40 7.94 -24.66
C ALA A 798 -4.74 7.42 -25.23
N MET A 799 -5.85 8.09 -24.94
CA MET A 799 -7.19 7.57 -25.22
C MET A 799 -7.86 8.15 -26.47
N TYR A 800 -7.50 9.33 -26.97
CA TYR A 800 -8.20 9.94 -28.11
C TYR A 800 -7.33 10.19 -29.35
N LEU A 801 -6.03 10.46 -29.19
CA LEU A 801 -5.16 10.85 -30.31
C LEU A 801 -4.79 9.64 -31.21
N GLU A 802 -4.71 9.82 -32.54
CA GLU A 802 -4.49 8.74 -33.54
C GLU A 802 -3.32 7.78 -33.29
N ASN A 803 -2.29 8.18 -32.55
CA ASN A 803 -1.16 7.31 -32.19
C ASN A 803 -1.09 6.98 -30.68
N GLY A 804 -2.16 7.29 -29.95
CA GLY A 804 -2.29 6.99 -28.52
C GLY A 804 -2.41 5.49 -28.25
N THR A 805 -2.25 5.15 -26.97
CA THR A 805 -2.29 3.77 -26.45
C THR A 805 -3.47 2.96 -26.94
N TYR A 806 -4.69 3.53 -26.93
CA TYR A 806 -5.89 2.83 -27.42
C TYR A 806 -6.21 3.09 -28.89
N PRO A 807 -6.18 4.34 -29.40
CA PRO A 807 -6.54 4.59 -30.80
C PRO A 807 -5.67 3.83 -31.82
N ALA A 808 -4.36 3.70 -31.56
CA ALA A 808 -3.43 3.06 -32.47
C ALA A 808 -3.71 1.56 -32.70
N PRO A 809 -3.80 0.69 -31.66
CA PRO A 809 -4.11 -0.73 -31.84
C PRO A 809 -5.52 -0.98 -32.38
N ASP A 810 -6.47 -0.09 -32.10
CA ASP A 810 -7.89 -0.26 -32.45
C ASP A 810 -8.28 0.35 -33.79
N GLY A 811 -7.32 0.85 -34.58
CA GLY A 811 -7.55 1.30 -35.95
C GLY A 811 -8.22 2.65 -36.07
N TRP A 812 -8.17 3.48 -35.02
CA TRP A 812 -8.62 4.87 -35.08
C TRP A 812 -7.62 5.73 -35.84
N SER A 813 -7.79 5.77 -37.16
CA SER A 813 -7.02 6.63 -38.06
C SER A 813 -7.91 7.41 -39.01
N VAL A 814 -7.61 8.69 -39.24
CA VAL A 814 -8.27 9.52 -40.25
C VAL A 814 -8.17 8.86 -41.63
N GLN A 815 -7.00 8.29 -41.95
CA GLN A 815 -6.78 7.65 -43.25
C GLN A 815 -7.54 6.33 -43.36
N TYR A 816 -7.56 5.53 -42.31
CA TYR A 816 -8.32 4.28 -42.29
C TYR A 816 -9.83 4.53 -42.46
N LEU A 817 -10.41 5.45 -41.68
CA LEU A 817 -11.82 5.83 -41.79
C LEU A 817 -12.17 6.36 -43.19
N LYS A 818 -11.30 7.17 -43.81
CA LYS A 818 -11.47 7.62 -45.21
C LYS A 818 -11.45 6.46 -46.19
N SER A 819 -10.55 5.50 -46.02
CA SER A 819 -10.44 4.33 -46.90
C SER A 819 -11.70 3.46 -46.89
N LEU A 820 -12.43 3.44 -45.77
CA LEU A 820 -13.72 2.76 -45.62
C LEU A 820 -14.92 3.59 -46.11
N GLY A 821 -14.70 4.82 -46.57
CA GLY A 821 -15.77 5.74 -47.00
C GLY A 821 -16.49 6.47 -45.86
N HIS A 822 -15.98 6.41 -44.62
CA HIS A 822 -16.54 7.11 -43.47
C HIS A 822 -16.05 8.56 -43.36
N THR A 823 -16.19 9.35 -44.45
CA THR A 823 -15.59 10.69 -44.58
C THR A 823 -15.99 11.65 -43.46
N ASN A 824 -17.25 11.66 -43.02
CA ASN A 824 -17.70 12.54 -41.92
C ASN A 824 -17.06 12.15 -40.58
N GLN A 825 -16.96 10.84 -40.28
CA GLN A 825 -16.28 10.37 -39.06
C GLN A 825 -14.81 10.76 -39.10
N ALA A 826 -14.14 10.58 -40.23
CA ALA A 826 -12.74 10.94 -40.40
C ALA A 826 -12.49 12.45 -40.25
N GLN A 827 -13.42 13.30 -40.69
CA GLN A 827 -13.35 14.75 -40.52
C GLN A 827 -13.49 15.15 -39.04
N LEU A 828 -14.47 14.57 -38.34
CA LEU A 828 -14.64 14.78 -36.90
C LEU A 828 -13.41 14.31 -36.14
N TYR A 829 -12.90 13.12 -36.45
CA TYR A 829 -11.70 12.59 -35.79
C TYR A 829 -10.46 13.46 -36.03
N GLN A 830 -10.28 13.99 -37.24
CA GLN A 830 -9.22 14.98 -37.51
C GLN A 830 -9.40 16.26 -36.68
N GLN A 831 -10.63 16.76 -36.52
CA GLN A 831 -10.90 17.95 -35.69
C GLN A 831 -10.59 17.68 -34.22
N LEU A 832 -10.96 16.51 -33.71
CA LEU A 832 -10.58 16.06 -32.37
C LEU A 832 -9.05 16.06 -32.21
N ASN A 833 -8.30 15.42 -33.13
CA ASN A 833 -6.83 15.41 -33.07
C ASN A 833 -6.26 16.84 -33.03
N ASN A 834 -6.76 17.73 -33.88
CA ASN A 834 -6.31 19.12 -33.92
C ASN A 834 -6.60 19.87 -32.61
N TYR A 835 -7.79 19.68 -32.01
CA TYR A 835 -8.11 20.34 -30.74
C TYR A 835 -7.23 19.86 -29.59
N ILE A 836 -6.87 18.57 -29.57
CA ILE A 836 -5.94 18.02 -28.59
C ILE A 836 -4.56 18.69 -28.74
N GLU A 837 -4.02 18.72 -29.95
CA GLU A 837 -2.73 19.37 -30.23
C GLU A 837 -2.72 20.87 -29.90
N GLU A 838 -3.83 21.58 -30.17
CA GLU A 838 -4.02 22.98 -29.81
C GLU A 838 -4.13 23.20 -28.29
N ALA A 839 -4.77 22.28 -27.57
CA ALA A 839 -4.87 22.31 -26.11
C ALA A 839 -3.49 22.09 -25.45
N ASP A 840 -2.73 21.10 -25.92
CA ASP A 840 -1.42 20.74 -25.38
C ASP A 840 -0.35 21.81 -25.63
N SER A 841 -0.52 22.65 -26.65
CA SER A 841 0.46 23.65 -27.06
C SER A 841 0.18 25.07 -26.56
N THR A 842 -1.05 25.38 -26.13
CA THR A 842 -1.42 26.73 -25.72
C THR A 842 -1.02 27.03 -24.27
N PRO A 843 -0.34 28.15 -23.98
CA PRO A 843 -0.05 28.57 -22.60
C PRO A 843 -1.26 29.21 -21.90
N ASN A 844 -2.38 29.42 -22.61
CA ASN A 844 -3.58 30.03 -22.05
C ASN A 844 -4.55 28.95 -21.53
N ALA A 845 -4.65 28.82 -20.21
CA ALA A 845 -5.49 27.84 -19.53
C ALA A 845 -6.98 27.89 -19.94
N THR A 846 -7.54 29.08 -20.19
CA THR A 846 -8.94 29.20 -20.65
C THR A 846 -9.11 28.64 -22.07
N GLN A 847 -8.12 28.86 -22.93
CA GLN A 847 -8.13 28.35 -24.30
C GLN A 847 -7.90 26.84 -24.32
N ALA A 848 -6.99 26.32 -23.49
CA ALA A 848 -6.77 24.88 -23.32
C ALA A 848 -8.06 24.18 -22.87
N ALA A 849 -8.73 24.70 -21.83
CA ALA A 849 -10.01 24.16 -21.35
C ALA A 849 -11.10 24.14 -22.44
N TYR A 850 -11.17 25.18 -23.28
CA TYR A 850 -12.11 25.21 -24.40
C TYR A 850 -11.82 24.09 -25.42
N TYR A 851 -10.57 23.95 -25.85
CA TYR A 851 -10.17 22.95 -26.84
C TYR A 851 -10.35 21.52 -26.34
N TYR A 852 -9.93 21.24 -25.10
CA TYR A 852 -10.18 19.94 -24.47
C TYR A 852 -11.68 19.59 -24.41
N LYS A 853 -12.54 20.56 -24.05
CA LYS A 853 -14.00 20.35 -24.08
C LYS A 853 -14.53 20.06 -25.48
N GLN A 854 -14.00 20.70 -26.53
CA GLN A 854 -14.39 20.39 -27.91
C GLN A 854 -13.94 18.97 -28.30
N ALA A 855 -12.74 18.55 -27.91
CA ALA A 855 -12.24 17.20 -28.14
C ALA A 855 -13.13 16.14 -27.48
N GLU A 856 -13.47 16.31 -26.19
CA GLU A 856 -14.41 15.46 -25.46
C GLU A 856 -15.76 15.33 -26.16
N GLN A 857 -16.36 16.45 -26.54
CA GLN A 857 -17.65 16.44 -27.22
C GLN A 857 -17.60 15.68 -28.55
N ILE A 858 -16.51 15.79 -29.31
CA ILE A 858 -16.33 15.04 -30.55
C ILE A 858 -16.15 13.55 -30.26
N ALA A 859 -15.38 13.17 -29.23
CA ALA A 859 -15.17 11.79 -28.84
C ALA A 859 -16.48 11.09 -28.44
N ILE A 860 -17.33 11.77 -27.65
CA ILE A 860 -18.69 11.31 -27.33
C ILE A 860 -19.52 11.12 -28.61
N ASN A 861 -19.52 12.10 -29.52
CA ASN A 861 -20.26 12.01 -30.78
C ASN A 861 -19.75 10.90 -31.71
N LEU A 862 -18.48 10.52 -31.59
CA LEU A 862 -17.88 9.40 -32.30
C LEU A 862 -18.14 8.06 -31.61
N TYR A 863 -18.67 8.04 -30.38
CA TYR A 863 -18.83 6.83 -29.56
C TYR A 863 -17.52 6.04 -29.52
N MET A 864 -16.42 6.71 -29.16
CA MET A 864 -15.09 6.07 -29.12
C MET A 864 -15.06 4.90 -28.14
N TYR A 865 -15.76 5.04 -27.01
CA TYR A 865 -15.85 4.04 -25.97
C TYR A 865 -17.30 3.82 -25.52
N VAL A 866 -17.54 2.70 -24.84
CA VAL A 866 -18.64 2.60 -23.87
C VAL A 866 -18.07 3.04 -22.53
N TYR A 867 -18.14 4.35 -22.27
CA TYR A 867 -17.68 4.93 -21.01
C TYR A 867 -18.49 4.39 -19.84
N THR A 868 -17.83 3.88 -18.80
CA THR A 868 -18.55 3.23 -17.70
C THR A 868 -18.41 3.96 -16.38
N GLN A 869 -17.19 4.13 -15.89
CA GLN A 869 -16.99 4.59 -14.52
C GLN A 869 -15.61 5.19 -14.24
N GLN A 870 -15.59 6.12 -13.29
CA GLN A 870 -14.41 6.42 -12.47
C GLN A 870 -14.58 5.66 -11.15
N PRO A 871 -13.67 4.76 -10.75
CA PRO A 871 -13.76 4.06 -9.48
C PRO A 871 -13.49 4.99 -8.30
N ASN A 872 -13.98 4.59 -7.15
CA ASN A 872 -13.57 5.11 -5.85
C ASN A 872 -13.02 3.94 -5.05
N GLU A 873 -11.88 4.14 -4.44
CA GLU A 873 -11.24 3.14 -3.63
C GLU A 873 -11.40 3.44 -2.14
N PHE A 874 -10.93 2.50 -1.31
CA PHE A 874 -11.03 2.64 0.13
C PHE A 874 -9.89 1.94 0.87
N TRP A 875 -9.34 2.61 1.88
CA TRP A 875 -8.47 1.97 2.86
C TRP A 875 -9.30 1.33 3.96
N VAL A 876 -8.93 0.10 4.31
CA VAL A 876 -9.44 -0.57 5.49
C VAL A 876 -8.30 -0.71 6.48
N VAL A 877 -8.41 0.00 7.59
CA VAL A 877 -7.35 0.05 8.60
C VAL A 877 -7.87 -0.30 9.98
N LYS A 878 -6.98 -0.72 10.88
CA LYS A 878 -7.33 -0.91 12.29
C LYS A 878 -7.67 0.42 12.96
N PRO A 879 -8.52 0.43 14.01
CA PRO A 879 -8.97 1.67 14.64
C PRO A 879 -7.86 2.55 15.23
N TYR A 880 -6.70 1.95 15.53
CA TYR A 880 -5.50 2.63 16.03
C TYR A 880 -4.58 3.15 14.90
N MET A 881 -5.00 3.04 13.64
CA MET A 881 -4.31 3.62 12.49
C MET A 881 -5.00 4.92 12.09
N THR A 882 -4.23 5.99 11.95
CA THR A 882 -4.70 7.33 11.57
C THR A 882 -3.72 7.99 10.61
N GLY A 883 -4.21 8.92 9.78
CA GLY A 883 -3.33 9.75 8.94
C GLY A 883 -2.54 10.76 9.78
N TYR A 884 -1.42 11.22 9.25
CA TYR A 884 -0.51 12.15 9.91
C TYR A 884 -1.24 13.44 10.31
N GLN A 885 -1.10 13.83 11.58
CA GLN A 885 -1.82 14.95 12.19
C GLN A 885 -3.37 14.85 12.10
N GLY A 886 -3.91 13.64 11.89
CA GLY A 886 -5.34 13.40 11.68
C GLY A 886 -5.83 13.70 10.27
N HIS A 887 -4.93 13.96 9.31
CA HIS A 887 -5.26 14.29 7.93
C HIS A 887 -5.09 13.07 7.02
N ILE A 888 -6.18 12.32 6.81
CA ILE A 888 -6.18 11.15 5.91
C ILE A 888 -5.88 11.53 4.45
N THR A 889 -6.18 12.77 4.05
CA THR A 889 -5.97 13.28 2.68
C THR A 889 -4.50 13.32 2.27
N TYR A 890 -3.55 13.12 3.19
CA TYR A 890 -2.14 12.94 2.83
C TYR A 890 -1.88 11.59 2.15
N GLU A 891 -2.63 10.54 2.51
CA GLU A 891 -2.55 9.23 1.85
C GLU A 891 -3.14 9.27 0.43
N GLU A 892 -4.01 10.23 0.14
CA GLU A 892 -4.69 10.40 -1.16
C GLU A 892 -3.78 11.02 -2.23
N ASN A 893 -2.46 10.77 -2.19
CA ASN A 893 -1.53 11.27 -3.21
C ASN A 893 -2.05 10.92 -4.63
N PRO A 894 -2.20 11.89 -5.55
CA PRO A 894 -2.74 11.69 -6.90
C PRO A 894 -2.16 10.53 -7.70
N MET A 895 -0.88 10.21 -7.48
CA MET A 895 -0.17 9.17 -8.22
C MET A 895 -0.18 7.82 -7.51
N ILE A 896 -0.18 7.80 -6.18
CA ILE A 896 0.01 6.58 -5.37
C ILE A 896 -1.33 6.15 -4.75
N GLY A 897 -1.97 7.08 -4.04
CA GLY A 897 -3.32 6.92 -3.49
C GLY A 897 -4.43 7.03 -4.55
N GLY A 898 -4.09 7.01 -5.84
CA GLY A 898 -5.02 6.86 -6.95
C GLY A 898 -5.34 5.40 -7.30
N ALA A 899 -4.70 4.43 -6.63
CA ALA A 899 -4.85 2.99 -6.86
C ALA A 899 -4.84 2.13 -5.57
N GLY A 900 -4.95 2.76 -4.38
CA GLY A 900 -5.07 2.01 -3.11
C GLY A 900 -3.81 1.92 -2.27
N ASP A 901 -2.68 2.40 -2.77
CA ASP A 901 -1.36 2.26 -2.16
C ASP A 901 -1.13 3.27 -1.01
N SER A 902 -0.20 2.96 -0.10
CA SER A 902 0.05 3.72 1.13
C SER A 902 1.40 4.45 1.14
N LEU A 903 1.39 5.69 1.65
CA LEU A 903 2.61 6.43 1.99
C LEU A 903 2.87 6.30 3.49
N TYR A 904 3.59 5.25 3.89
CA TYR A 904 3.73 4.85 5.29
C TYR A 904 4.34 5.88 6.22
N PHE A 905 5.05 6.88 5.70
CA PHE A 905 5.54 8.00 6.50
C PHE A 905 4.42 8.95 6.93
N TRP A 906 3.24 8.91 6.30
CA TRP A 906 2.05 9.63 6.71
C TRP A 906 1.04 8.77 7.48
N TRP A 907 1.22 7.45 7.56
CA TRP A 907 0.50 6.62 8.51
C TRP A 907 1.02 6.78 9.95
N VAL A 908 0.10 6.78 10.91
CA VAL A 908 0.39 6.83 12.34
C VAL A 908 -0.32 5.68 13.05
N LYS A 909 0.45 4.81 13.69
CA LYS A 909 -0.03 3.75 14.58
C LYS A 909 0.00 4.24 16.04
N GLY A 910 -1.16 4.54 16.65
CA GLY A 910 -1.18 5.28 17.93
C GLY A 910 -2.47 5.24 18.73
#